data_AF-A0A8K1CNM1-F1
#
_entry.id   AF-A0A8K1CNM1-F1
#
_cell.length_a   1.000
_cell.length_b   1.000
_cell.length_c   1.000
_cell.angle_alpha   90.00
_cell.angle_beta   90.00
_cell.angle_gamma   90.00
#
_symmetry.space_group_name_H-M   'P 1'
#
loop_
_entity.id
_entity.type
_entity.pdbx_description
1 polymer ?
#
loop_
_entity_poly.entity_id
_entity_poly.type
_entity_poly.pdbx_seq_one_letter_code
_entity_poly.pdbx_strand_id
1 'polypeptide(L)'
;MTRSPRTRLLAVVALGLCLIHAVLVPQVQAVPQSWDNNYFRGEQSRSLAAFSSPLEQPYAIARRLDTMGDAQNKAAEVGASVRKAIKQLRRGTNKTYTEIIVAIRVYALDEDPPADMPMTNAEAEAKLKKWVQDLGVFIVPGIILAVLGLLTLIFFIMCRCCCNRCGGRSPKEGGYTCMQKFLPVLFFLLFGIAVVVVAGVAFLYQKTLTNGFTDLLDATSGTLVNTTNQMVAARKPLQAMSAKVVSVSGEVQSKLAGTDFIETGLTGITTRLDTYALYTADRNVPDQCTPVAVDKCYHCIACSSLTDNVNAASDEIETNAGSGVAELKKARTAINEQLVSQATTIKNTIDDKVTLVTDLEGTIGGLDGDVKDTQKQYDSIDFLPKIIVPALFGLGLAAVAIGLIGVLFGLTPLKCLANIIHIGYFIGFIALIITFLLSSVLLGVSVLLGDVCEITAILTEDWSLAVGDQAKFLNACFRNESLIATLNLEEYLEFARGGIPFPDLELDKMLDFTKLYDFATDAKALTTDTTFNLDPNDVDASITSLNELTSQNIAGAGNCHPHVSYTIVNVLEPWTVTATARSPSDQTPENYIKNYYDDYDTPCSSGSNGAVAFTCSSGSFCSYSDAVVERFNLAYVYAQVFKYNVGFGTNIDTVTTYTTGFKTDIRNFDQTIKDIKADLDSTLIGYANEFEKQMYCTVVADGFYQMFGVLCGDLLTAFTMIALMLFLAGVFLFPVNICLIIACKRLKARGSGGHVMDNEMKFK
;
A
#
# COMPACT_ATOMS: atom_id res chain seq x y z
N MET A 1 -6.74 12.66 30.58
CA MET A 1 -6.55 11.23 30.30
C MET A 1 -7.52 10.84 29.20
N THR A 2 -7.12 11.03 27.95
CA THR A 2 -7.89 10.76 26.74
C THR A 2 -7.92 9.25 26.49
N ARG A 3 -9.11 8.64 26.47
CA ARG A 3 -9.25 7.20 26.16
C ARG A 3 -9.45 7.02 24.65
N SER A 4 -8.74 6.02 24.13
CA SER A 4 -8.46 5.79 22.71
C SER A 4 -9.68 5.39 21.86
N PRO A 5 -9.59 5.49 20.51
CA PRO A 5 -10.54 4.95 19.52
C PRO A 5 -11.03 3.49 19.71
N ARG A 6 -10.41 2.72 20.62
CA ARG A 6 -10.87 1.40 21.09
C ARG A 6 -12.38 1.32 21.33
N THR A 7 -13.03 2.30 21.97
CA THR A 7 -14.47 2.23 22.30
C THR A 7 -15.41 2.27 21.08
N ARG A 8 -14.97 2.81 19.93
CA ARG A 8 -15.83 3.08 18.77
C ARG A 8 -16.11 1.84 17.90
N LEU A 9 -15.08 1.01 17.67
CA LEU A 9 -15.21 -0.25 16.92
C LEU A 9 -15.78 -1.37 17.81
N LEU A 10 -15.41 -1.34 19.10
CA LEU A 10 -15.98 -2.15 20.16
C LEU A 10 -17.50 -2.00 20.21
N ALA A 11 -18.05 -0.79 20.14
CA ALA A 11 -19.51 -0.63 20.24
C ALA A 11 -20.29 -1.34 19.12
N VAL A 12 -19.78 -1.42 17.88
CA VAL A 12 -20.50 -2.06 16.76
C VAL A 12 -20.37 -3.59 16.80
N VAL A 13 -19.16 -4.09 17.01
CA VAL A 13 -18.88 -5.53 17.08
C VAL A 13 -19.34 -6.12 18.42
N ALA A 14 -19.18 -5.39 19.52
CA ALA A 14 -19.77 -5.72 20.80
C ALA A 14 -21.27 -5.42 20.87
N LEU A 15 -21.90 -4.55 20.07
CA LEU A 15 -23.37 -4.60 19.98
C LEU A 15 -23.80 -5.94 19.38
N GLY A 16 -23.15 -6.40 18.30
CA GLY A 16 -23.44 -7.71 17.71
C GLY A 16 -23.19 -8.87 18.68
N LEU A 17 -22.02 -8.92 19.31
CA LEU A 17 -21.62 -9.97 20.25
C LEU A 17 -22.30 -9.86 21.62
N CYS A 18 -22.47 -8.65 22.19
CA CYS A 18 -23.22 -8.43 23.44
C CYS A 18 -24.72 -8.58 23.25
N LEU A 19 -25.31 -8.36 22.07
CA LEU A 19 -26.71 -8.72 21.85
C LEU A 19 -26.89 -10.24 21.77
N ILE A 20 -25.93 -10.97 21.21
CA ILE A 20 -25.90 -12.44 21.28
C ILE A 20 -25.70 -12.91 22.73
N HIS A 21 -24.79 -12.28 23.48
CA HIS A 21 -24.57 -12.55 24.91
C HIS A 21 -25.79 -12.18 25.78
N ALA A 22 -26.40 -11.01 25.58
CA ALA A 22 -27.52 -10.50 26.36
C ALA A 22 -28.84 -11.23 26.08
N VAL A 23 -28.94 -12.00 25.00
CA VAL A 23 -30.11 -12.89 24.79
C VAL A 23 -29.85 -14.31 25.32
N LEU A 24 -28.61 -14.77 25.35
CA LEU A 24 -28.25 -16.09 25.89
C LEU A 24 -28.12 -16.11 27.42
N VAL A 25 -27.67 -15.02 28.06
CA VAL A 25 -27.34 -14.98 29.50
C VAL A 25 -28.55 -14.81 30.45
N PRO A 26 -29.60 -14.00 30.16
CA PRO A 26 -30.70 -13.79 31.14
C PRO A 26 -31.58 -15.01 31.39
N GLN A 27 -31.51 -16.06 30.55
CA GLN A 27 -32.30 -17.29 30.73
C GLN A 27 -31.82 -18.18 31.89
N VAL A 28 -30.70 -17.85 32.54
CA VAL A 28 -30.15 -18.62 33.68
C VAL A 28 -30.55 -18.01 35.04
N GLN A 29 -30.92 -16.73 35.12
CA GLN A 29 -31.24 -16.09 36.41
C GLN A 29 -32.66 -16.40 36.95
N ALA A 30 -33.48 -17.17 36.22
CA ALA A 30 -34.81 -17.58 36.65
C ALA A 30 -34.91 -19.04 37.15
N VAL A 31 -33.79 -19.77 37.26
CA VAL A 31 -33.74 -21.12 37.85
C VAL A 31 -32.94 -21.06 39.15
N PRO A 32 -33.47 -21.51 40.31
CA PRO A 32 -32.71 -21.49 41.55
C PRO A 32 -31.48 -22.40 41.44
N GLN A 33 -30.29 -21.84 41.64
CA GLN A 33 -29.04 -22.57 41.84
C GLN A 33 -29.15 -23.47 43.09
N SER A 34 -29.45 -24.76 42.90
CA SER A 34 -29.28 -25.77 43.94
C SER A 34 -29.17 -27.17 43.36
N TRP A 35 -28.22 -27.40 42.45
CA TRP A 35 -27.83 -28.75 42.08
C TRP A 35 -26.31 -28.86 42.20
N ASP A 36 -25.90 -29.49 43.31
CA ASP A 36 -24.51 -29.76 43.66
C ASP A 36 -23.84 -30.67 42.63
N ASN A 37 -22.59 -30.32 42.35
CA ASN A 37 -21.84 -30.69 41.16
C ASN A 37 -21.00 -31.98 41.37
N ASN A 38 -21.59 -33.04 41.91
CA ASN A 38 -20.83 -34.24 42.34
C ASN A 38 -21.47 -35.58 41.95
N TYR A 39 -21.92 -35.78 40.72
CA TYR A 39 -22.24 -37.12 40.21
C TYR A 39 -22.30 -37.08 38.68
N PHE A 40 -21.17 -37.24 37.99
CA PHE A 40 -21.02 -37.75 36.60
C PHE A 40 -19.57 -37.49 36.12
N ARG A 41 -18.60 -38.01 36.87
CA ARG A 41 -17.26 -38.33 36.36
C ARG A 41 -17.06 -39.82 36.53
N GLY A 42 -17.53 -40.59 35.55
CA GLY A 42 -17.36 -42.03 35.49
C GLY A 42 -17.80 -42.50 34.12
N GLU A 43 -16.86 -43.10 33.40
CA GLU A 43 -17.09 -43.90 32.18
C GLU A 43 -17.41 -43.15 30.88
N GLN A 44 -16.34 -42.72 30.18
CA GLN A 44 -16.11 -43.16 28.80
C GLN A 44 -14.67 -42.88 28.37
N SER A 45 -13.74 -43.67 28.90
CA SER A 45 -12.39 -43.86 28.37
C SER A 45 -12.18 -45.36 28.12
N ARG A 46 -12.37 -45.75 26.86
CA ARG A 46 -12.07 -47.03 26.16
C ARG A 46 -13.07 -47.09 24.99
N SER A 47 -12.72 -46.92 23.71
CA SER A 47 -11.71 -47.68 22.97
C SER A 47 -11.22 -46.91 21.73
N LEU A 48 -9.94 -46.51 21.74
CA LEU A 48 -9.12 -46.31 20.55
C LEU A 48 -8.19 -47.52 20.47
N ALA A 49 -8.51 -48.49 19.62
CA ALA A 49 -7.56 -49.46 19.05
C ALA A 49 -8.32 -50.43 18.12
N ALA A 50 -8.18 -50.22 16.82
CA ALA A 50 -8.16 -51.22 15.72
C ALA A 50 -8.81 -50.61 14.46
N PHE A 51 -8.00 -50.10 13.54
CA PHE A 51 -7.89 -50.64 12.18
C PHE A 51 -6.79 -49.89 11.41
N SER A 52 -5.74 -50.62 11.08
CA SER A 52 -4.64 -50.24 10.19
C SER A 52 -4.92 -50.74 8.76
N SER A 53 -5.13 -49.78 7.82
CA SER A 53 -4.81 -49.72 6.37
C SER A 53 -5.07 -50.91 5.40
N PRO A 54 -5.00 -50.75 4.05
CA PRO A 54 -5.15 -49.57 3.17
C PRO A 54 -6.13 -49.79 1.97
N LEU A 55 -6.37 -48.73 1.19
CA LEU A 55 -6.83 -48.73 -0.22
C LEU A 55 -8.24 -49.28 -0.54
N GLU A 56 -9.22 -48.38 -0.56
CA GLU A 56 -10.22 -48.17 -1.62
C GLU A 56 -11.43 -47.41 -1.03
N GLN A 57 -11.58 -46.12 -1.36
CA GLN A 57 -12.86 -45.45 -1.70
C GLN A 57 -12.66 -43.91 -1.79
N PRO A 58 -12.17 -43.38 -2.94
CA PRO A 58 -12.20 -41.93 -3.20
C PRO A 58 -13.62 -41.41 -3.50
N TYR A 59 -14.57 -42.27 -3.87
CA TYR A 59 -15.86 -41.85 -4.43
C TYR A 59 -16.91 -41.47 -3.35
N ALA A 60 -16.82 -42.02 -2.14
CA ALA A 60 -17.79 -41.74 -1.06
C ALA A 60 -17.46 -40.46 -0.27
N ILE A 61 -16.18 -40.05 -0.25
CA ILE A 61 -15.72 -38.81 0.40
C ILE A 61 -15.93 -37.62 -0.54
N ALA A 62 -15.66 -37.76 -1.85
CA ALA A 62 -15.94 -36.73 -2.84
C ALA A 62 -17.44 -36.38 -2.93
N ARG A 63 -18.33 -37.39 -2.90
CA ARG A 63 -19.79 -37.15 -2.93
C ARG A 63 -20.30 -36.47 -1.66
N ARG A 64 -19.65 -36.69 -0.50
CA ARG A 64 -19.95 -35.99 0.77
C ARG A 64 -19.43 -34.54 0.76
N LEU A 65 -18.31 -34.24 0.10
CA LEU A 65 -17.86 -32.86 -0.10
C LEU A 65 -18.77 -32.10 -1.08
N ASP A 66 -19.19 -32.71 -2.20
CA ASP A 66 -20.14 -32.09 -3.13
C ASP A 66 -21.51 -31.84 -2.48
N THR A 67 -22.03 -32.79 -1.68
CA THR A 67 -23.28 -32.56 -0.95
C THR A 67 -23.16 -31.53 0.17
N MET A 68 -21.95 -31.28 0.70
CA MET A 68 -21.71 -30.21 1.67
C MET A 68 -21.62 -28.84 1.00
N GLY A 69 -20.99 -28.73 -0.18
CA GLY A 69 -20.97 -27.51 -1.00
C GLY A 69 -22.37 -27.12 -1.49
N ASP A 70 -23.14 -28.09 -1.98
CA ASP A 70 -24.54 -27.87 -2.37
C ASP A 70 -25.42 -27.50 -1.17
N ALA A 71 -25.19 -28.11 0.00
CA ALA A 71 -25.92 -27.78 1.23
C ALA A 71 -25.59 -26.37 1.76
N GLN A 72 -24.33 -25.93 1.67
CA GLN A 72 -23.92 -24.56 2.02
C GLN A 72 -24.49 -23.54 1.05
N ASN A 73 -24.45 -23.81 -0.27
CA ASN A 73 -25.06 -22.93 -1.28
C ASN A 73 -26.58 -22.81 -1.07
N LYS A 74 -27.24 -23.93 -0.73
CA LYS A 74 -28.67 -23.93 -0.38
C LYS A 74 -28.94 -23.17 0.92
N ALA A 75 -28.10 -23.33 1.95
CA ALA A 75 -28.21 -22.60 3.21
C ALA A 75 -28.03 -21.10 3.00
N ALA A 76 -27.12 -20.68 2.12
CA ALA A 76 -26.95 -19.29 1.73
C ALA A 76 -28.17 -18.72 0.98
N GLU A 77 -28.78 -19.50 0.07
CA GLU A 77 -30.03 -19.15 -0.62
C GLU A 77 -31.19 -18.99 0.38
N VAL A 78 -31.32 -19.93 1.32
CA VAL A 78 -32.31 -19.88 2.40
C VAL A 78 -32.07 -18.66 3.29
N GLY A 79 -30.82 -18.40 3.69
CA GLY A 79 -30.44 -17.22 4.47
C GLY A 79 -30.78 -15.92 3.75
N ALA A 80 -30.53 -15.83 2.45
CA ALA A 80 -30.92 -14.67 1.63
C ALA A 80 -32.44 -14.47 1.58
N SER A 81 -33.20 -15.56 1.47
CA SER A 81 -34.66 -15.54 1.50
C SER A 81 -35.19 -15.09 2.88
N VAL A 82 -34.60 -15.60 3.97
CA VAL A 82 -34.92 -15.21 5.35
C VAL A 82 -34.61 -13.73 5.59
N ARG A 83 -33.44 -13.23 5.15
CA ARG A 83 -33.09 -11.79 5.24
C ARG A 83 -34.12 -10.92 4.52
N LYS A 84 -34.47 -11.28 3.28
CA LYS A 84 -35.46 -10.55 2.50
C LYS A 84 -36.83 -10.52 3.19
N ALA A 85 -37.25 -11.65 3.77
CA ALA A 85 -38.49 -11.73 4.53
C ALA A 85 -38.45 -10.85 5.79
N ILE A 86 -37.35 -10.87 6.56
CA ILE A 86 -37.16 -10.02 7.75
C ILE A 86 -37.22 -8.54 7.37
N LYS A 87 -36.49 -8.13 6.32
CA LYS A 87 -36.49 -6.75 5.81
C LYS A 87 -37.89 -6.27 5.45
N GLN A 88 -38.67 -7.11 4.75
CA GLN A 88 -40.06 -6.80 4.41
C GLN A 88 -40.96 -6.71 5.65
N LEU A 89 -40.82 -7.64 6.60
CA LEU A 89 -41.59 -7.66 7.84
C LEU A 89 -41.31 -6.45 8.73
N ARG A 90 -40.05 -6.00 8.80
CA ARG A 90 -39.64 -4.81 9.53
C ARG A 90 -39.93 -3.50 8.80
N ARG A 91 -40.37 -3.55 7.54
CA ARG A 91 -40.44 -2.38 6.63
C ARG A 91 -39.10 -1.62 6.59
N GLY A 92 -37.99 -2.36 6.72
CA GLY A 92 -36.64 -1.79 6.77
C GLY A 92 -36.27 -1.20 5.41
N THR A 93 -35.93 0.09 5.40
CA THR A 93 -35.37 0.76 4.22
C THR A 93 -33.88 1.00 4.43
N ASN A 94 -33.11 1.16 3.35
CA ASN A 94 -31.69 1.50 3.47
C ASN A 94 -31.49 2.77 4.31
N LYS A 95 -32.38 3.77 4.15
CA LYS A 95 -32.40 4.97 5.00
C LYS A 95 -32.53 4.64 6.49
N THR A 96 -33.42 3.72 6.86
CA THR A 96 -33.61 3.30 8.26
C THR A 96 -32.34 2.68 8.81
N TYR A 97 -31.67 1.81 8.06
CA TYR A 97 -30.44 1.15 8.49
C TYR A 97 -29.26 2.11 8.55
N THR A 98 -29.13 3.06 7.62
CA THR A 98 -28.14 4.14 7.68
C THR A 98 -28.34 5.01 8.93
N GLU A 99 -29.58 5.38 9.26
CA GLU A 99 -29.88 6.13 10.49
C GLU A 99 -29.51 5.33 11.75
N ILE A 100 -29.68 3.99 11.74
CA ILE A 100 -29.25 3.13 12.85
C ILE A 100 -27.72 3.07 12.93
N ILE A 101 -27.00 2.93 11.83
CA ILE A 101 -25.53 2.94 11.80
C ILE A 101 -24.98 4.23 12.42
N VAL A 102 -25.55 5.37 12.01
CA VAL A 102 -25.16 6.67 12.56
C VAL A 102 -25.50 6.77 14.04
N ALA A 103 -26.67 6.28 14.47
CA ALA A 103 -27.04 6.25 15.89
C ALA A 103 -26.08 5.38 16.72
N ILE A 104 -25.65 4.22 16.20
CA ILE A 104 -24.64 3.38 16.87
C ILE A 104 -23.32 4.13 16.97
N ARG A 105 -22.87 4.77 15.88
CA ARG A 105 -21.64 5.56 15.86
C ARG A 105 -21.68 6.69 16.88
N VAL A 106 -22.78 7.44 16.95
CA VAL A 106 -23.00 8.54 17.90
C VAL A 106 -23.04 8.01 19.33
N TYR A 107 -23.82 6.97 19.60
CA TYR A 107 -23.91 6.36 20.92
C TYR A 107 -22.57 5.79 21.43
N ALA A 108 -21.69 5.38 20.51
CA ALA A 108 -20.33 4.95 20.83
C ALA A 108 -19.38 6.11 21.22
N LEU A 109 -19.83 7.36 21.09
CA LEU A 109 -19.13 8.55 21.56
C LEU A 109 -19.64 8.89 22.96
N ASP A 110 -18.81 8.65 23.98
CA ASP A 110 -19.10 9.00 25.38
C ASP A 110 -19.16 10.53 25.63
N GLU A 111 -18.94 11.36 24.61
CA GLU A 111 -19.01 12.83 24.63
C GLU A 111 -20.05 13.32 23.63
N ASP A 112 -20.54 14.55 23.79
CA ASP A 112 -21.47 15.13 22.82
C ASP A 112 -20.85 15.11 21.43
N PRO A 113 -21.56 14.57 20.42
CA PRO A 113 -21.04 14.43 19.09
C PRO A 113 -20.70 15.82 18.52
N PRO A 114 -19.64 15.92 17.68
CA PRO A 114 -19.30 17.20 17.07
C PRO A 114 -20.48 17.74 16.24
N ALA A 115 -20.58 19.07 16.13
CA ALA A 115 -21.78 19.76 15.61
C ALA A 115 -22.13 19.43 14.14
N ASP A 116 -21.23 18.76 13.43
CA ASP A 116 -21.36 18.26 12.06
C ASP A 116 -22.08 16.91 11.98
N MET A 117 -22.29 16.20 13.09
CA MET A 117 -23.03 14.95 13.12
C MET A 117 -24.55 15.16 13.16
N PRO A 118 -25.33 14.29 12.49
CA PRO A 118 -26.74 14.56 12.20
C PRO A 118 -27.70 14.26 13.37
N MET A 119 -27.20 13.82 14.53
CA MET A 119 -28.00 13.53 15.72
C MET A 119 -27.18 13.64 17.00
N THR A 120 -27.87 13.98 18.10
CA THR A 120 -27.32 14.03 19.47
C THR A 120 -27.31 12.64 20.14
N ASN A 121 -26.57 12.50 21.26
CA ASN A 121 -26.53 11.25 22.03
C ASN A 121 -27.92 10.81 22.54
N ALA A 122 -28.74 11.76 22.99
CA ALA A 122 -30.10 11.47 23.45
C ALA A 122 -31.01 10.97 22.30
N GLU A 123 -30.87 11.55 21.11
CA GLU A 123 -31.61 11.12 19.91
C GLU A 123 -31.15 9.74 19.43
N ALA A 124 -29.85 9.47 19.48
CA ALA A 124 -29.27 8.16 19.16
C ALA A 124 -29.78 7.07 20.12
N GLU A 125 -29.76 7.31 21.43
CA GLU A 125 -30.29 6.37 22.42
C GLU A 125 -31.80 6.11 22.20
N ALA A 126 -32.59 7.16 22.00
CA ALA A 126 -34.01 7.04 21.73
C ALA A 126 -34.28 6.23 20.45
N LYS A 127 -33.46 6.42 19.41
CA LYS A 127 -33.55 5.69 18.15
C LYS A 127 -33.23 4.20 18.34
N LEU A 128 -32.13 3.88 19.02
CA LEU A 128 -31.73 2.50 19.29
C LEU A 128 -32.75 1.77 20.17
N LYS A 129 -33.26 2.44 21.22
CA LYS A 129 -34.30 1.90 22.09
C LYS A 129 -35.58 1.60 21.32
N LYS A 130 -36.01 2.50 20.43
CA LYS A 130 -37.17 2.27 19.56
C LYS A 130 -36.93 1.11 18.59
N TRP A 131 -35.75 1.05 17.98
CA TRP A 131 -35.38 -0.05 17.08
C TRP A 131 -35.41 -1.42 17.77
N VAL A 132 -34.98 -1.50 19.03
CA VAL A 132 -35.06 -2.71 19.86
C VAL A 132 -36.51 -3.00 20.29
N GLN A 133 -37.29 -1.99 20.67
CA GLN A 133 -38.70 -2.15 21.05
C GLN A 133 -39.54 -2.71 19.90
N ASP A 134 -39.25 -2.32 18.66
CA ASP A 134 -39.93 -2.82 17.46
C ASP A 134 -39.71 -4.33 17.23
N LEU A 135 -38.70 -4.95 17.87
CA LEU A 135 -38.54 -6.42 17.90
C LEU A 135 -39.65 -7.12 18.68
N GLY A 136 -40.29 -6.42 19.62
CA GLY A 136 -41.33 -6.99 20.48
C GLY A 136 -42.51 -7.59 19.71
N VAL A 137 -42.83 -7.07 18.52
CA VAL A 137 -43.92 -7.57 17.67
C VAL A 137 -43.70 -9.04 17.26
N PHE A 138 -42.45 -9.48 17.12
CA PHE A 138 -42.10 -10.86 16.74
C PHE A 138 -42.10 -11.82 17.93
N ILE A 139 -41.88 -11.29 19.13
CA ILE A 139 -41.87 -12.03 20.38
C ILE A 139 -43.32 -12.31 20.85
N VAL A 140 -44.23 -11.36 20.65
CA VAL A 140 -45.62 -11.39 21.16
C VAL A 140 -46.40 -12.67 20.82
N PRO A 141 -46.42 -13.20 19.58
CA PRO A 141 -47.24 -14.38 19.24
C PRO A 141 -46.90 -15.62 20.06
N GLY A 142 -45.60 -15.89 20.30
CA GLY A 142 -45.18 -17.03 21.11
C GLY A 142 -45.55 -16.87 22.58
N ILE A 143 -45.44 -15.65 23.14
CA ILE A 143 -45.90 -15.37 24.51
C ILE A 143 -47.40 -15.60 24.64
N ILE A 144 -48.20 -15.12 23.68
CA ILE A 144 -49.66 -15.33 23.68
C ILE A 144 -49.98 -16.84 23.67
N LEU A 145 -49.31 -17.63 22.83
CA LEU A 145 -49.52 -19.08 22.78
C LEU A 145 -49.04 -19.80 24.04
N ALA A 146 -47.96 -19.35 24.67
CA ALA A 146 -47.51 -19.87 25.97
C ALA A 146 -48.54 -19.59 27.07
N VAL A 147 -49.10 -18.36 27.12
CA VAL A 147 -50.17 -17.99 28.06
C VAL A 147 -51.43 -18.80 27.79
N LEU A 148 -51.82 -19.00 26.53
CA LEU A 148 -52.94 -19.88 26.18
C LEU A 148 -52.68 -21.34 26.59
N GLY A 149 -51.43 -21.83 26.45
CA GLY A 149 -50.99 -23.13 26.95
C GLY A 149 -51.13 -23.25 28.47
N LEU A 150 -50.74 -22.21 29.21
CA LEU A 150 -50.91 -22.15 30.66
C LEU A 150 -52.39 -22.10 31.06
N LEU A 151 -53.19 -21.25 30.42
CA LEU A 151 -54.62 -21.13 30.69
C LEU A 151 -55.36 -22.45 30.39
N THR A 152 -55.00 -23.15 29.31
CA THR A 152 -55.57 -24.46 28.98
C THR A 152 -55.20 -25.53 30.02
N LEU A 153 -53.97 -25.52 30.53
CA LEU A 153 -53.56 -26.38 31.64
C LEU A 153 -54.36 -26.08 32.93
N ILE A 154 -54.45 -24.80 33.33
CA ILE A 154 -55.18 -24.38 34.54
C ILE A 154 -56.66 -24.70 34.42
N PHE A 155 -57.28 -24.35 33.28
CA PHE A 155 -58.68 -24.66 33.00
C PHE A 155 -58.95 -26.16 33.10
N PHE A 156 -58.05 -26.99 32.53
CA PHE A 156 -58.18 -28.44 32.62
C PHE A 156 -58.08 -28.95 34.06
N ILE A 157 -57.11 -28.46 34.83
CA ILE A 157 -56.96 -28.80 36.25
C ILE A 157 -58.22 -28.41 37.03
N MET A 158 -58.76 -27.20 36.82
CA MET A 158 -59.98 -26.72 37.46
C MET A 158 -61.20 -27.58 37.08
N CYS A 159 -61.41 -27.85 35.79
CA CYS A 159 -62.53 -28.69 35.35
C CYS A 159 -62.44 -30.12 35.92
N ARG A 160 -61.24 -30.68 36.02
CA ARG A 160 -61.01 -32.04 36.54
C ARG A 160 -61.09 -32.11 38.06
N CYS A 161 -60.51 -31.16 38.79
CA CYS A 161 -60.45 -31.15 40.25
C CYS A 161 -61.73 -30.61 40.89
N CYS A 162 -62.33 -29.55 40.34
CA CYS A 162 -63.44 -28.84 40.97
C CYS A 162 -64.80 -29.20 40.37
N CYS A 163 -64.90 -29.40 39.05
CA CYS A 163 -66.21 -29.55 38.40
C CYS A 163 -66.58 -31.01 38.04
N ASN A 164 -65.63 -31.95 38.11
CA ASN A 164 -65.75 -33.32 37.59
C ASN A 164 -66.33 -33.40 36.15
N ARG A 165 -66.31 -32.28 35.42
CA ARG A 165 -66.76 -32.10 34.03
C ARG A 165 -65.52 -31.90 33.16
N CYS A 166 -65.63 -32.15 31.86
CA CYS A 166 -64.48 -32.20 30.93
C CYS A 166 -63.50 -33.35 31.24
N GLY A 167 -64.01 -34.58 31.25
CA GLY A 167 -63.18 -35.78 31.39
C GLY A 167 -63.07 -36.34 32.82
N GLY A 168 -64.12 -36.15 33.64
CA GLY A 168 -64.22 -36.51 35.07
C GLY A 168 -63.60 -37.83 35.54
N ARG A 169 -63.52 -38.00 36.87
CA ARG A 169 -62.82 -39.10 37.57
C ARG A 169 -63.22 -40.51 37.08
N SER A 170 -64.44 -40.66 36.55
CA SER A 170 -65.00 -41.94 36.12
C SER A 170 -65.31 -42.01 34.62
N PRO A 171 -65.08 -43.16 33.96
CA PRO A 171 -65.50 -43.41 32.57
C PRO A 171 -67.03 -43.43 32.42
N LYS A 172 -67.54 -43.30 31.18
CA LYS A 172 -68.99 -43.38 30.89
C LYS A 172 -69.52 -44.77 31.27
N GLU A 173 -70.65 -44.82 31.99
CA GLU A 173 -71.26 -46.06 32.51
C GLU A 173 -71.59 -47.08 31.40
N GLY A 174 -71.92 -46.62 30.19
CA GLY A 174 -72.17 -47.47 29.01
C GLY A 174 -70.92 -47.83 28.16
N GLY A 175 -69.71 -47.49 28.61
CA GLY A 175 -68.48 -47.72 27.84
C GLY A 175 -68.30 -46.80 26.62
N TYR A 176 -67.26 -47.07 25.82
CA TYR A 176 -66.93 -46.34 24.57
C TYR A 176 -66.82 -47.31 23.41
N THR A 177 -67.25 -46.87 22.22
CA THR A 177 -67.11 -47.67 20.99
C THR A 177 -65.64 -47.81 20.56
N CYS A 178 -65.33 -48.82 19.74
CA CYS A 178 -63.98 -49.03 19.20
C CYS A 178 -63.44 -47.78 18.49
N MET A 179 -64.26 -47.16 17.62
CA MET A 179 -63.90 -45.94 16.90
C MET A 179 -63.66 -44.74 17.85
N GLN A 180 -64.43 -44.63 18.93
CA GLN A 180 -64.20 -43.60 19.95
C GLN A 180 -62.90 -43.82 20.72
N LYS A 181 -62.45 -45.07 20.91
CA LYS A 181 -61.15 -45.36 21.56
C LYS A 181 -59.97 -45.18 20.61
N PHE A 182 -60.13 -45.53 19.34
CA PHE A 182 -59.08 -45.49 18.33
C PHE A 182 -58.73 -44.06 17.88
N LEU A 183 -59.73 -43.20 17.68
CA LEU A 183 -59.53 -41.87 17.09
C LEU A 183 -58.49 -41.00 17.86
N PRO A 184 -58.53 -40.88 19.20
CA PRO A 184 -57.53 -40.11 19.95
C PRO A 184 -56.13 -40.73 19.87
N VAL A 185 -56.03 -42.06 19.76
CA VAL A 185 -54.74 -42.76 19.63
C VAL A 185 -54.14 -42.51 18.25
N LEU A 186 -54.96 -42.53 17.19
CA LEU A 186 -54.52 -42.21 15.83
C LEU A 186 -53.98 -40.78 15.73
N PHE A 187 -54.71 -39.80 16.23
CA PHE A 187 -54.26 -38.39 16.23
C PHE A 187 -53.02 -38.20 17.11
N PHE A 188 -52.95 -38.86 18.26
CA PHE A 188 -51.74 -38.86 19.10
C PHE A 188 -50.51 -39.37 18.34
N LEU A 189 -50.63 -40.49 17.60
CA LEU A 189 -49.52 -41.03 16.80
C LEU A 189 -49.12 -40.10 15.66
N LEU A 190 -50.09 -39.53 14.93
CA LEU A 190 -49.82 -38.62 13.82
C LEU A 190 -49.05 -37.38 14.29
N PHE A 191 -49.53 -36.70 15.32
CA PHE A 191 -48.86 -35.52 15.86
C PHE A 191 -47.59 -35.86 16.65
N GLY A 192 -47.53 -37.04 17.27
CA GLY A 192 -46.31 -37.56 17.89
C GLY A 192 -45.18 -37.77 16.87
N ILE A 193 -45.48 -38.35 15.71
CA ILE A 193 -44.51 -38.46 14.60
C ILE A 193 -44.08 -37.09 14.11
N ALA A 194 -45.02 -36.13 13.98
CA ALA A 194 -44.69 -34.77 13.60
C ALA A 194 -43.71 -34.09 14.59
N VAL A 195 -43.91 -34.28 15.90
CA VAL A 195 -42.96 -33.81 16.93
C VAL A 195 -41.58 -34.47 16.78
N VAL A 196 -41.53 -35.78 16.49
CA VAL A 196 -40.25 -36.50 16.26
C VAL A 196 -39.52 -35.95 15.03
N VAL A 197 -40.22 -35.73 13.91
CA VAL A 197 -39.64 -35.20 12.68
C VAL A 197 -39.07 -33.79 12.92
N VAL A 198 -39.86 -32.91 13.54
CA VAL A 198 -39.44 -31.54 13.86
C VAL A 198 -38.25 -31.51 14.82
N ALA A 199 -38.23 -32.40 15.82
CA ALA A 199 -37.08 -32.54 16.73
C ALA A 199 -35.82 -33.02 15.99
N GLY A 200 -35.96 -33.97 15.06
CA GLY A 200 -34.83 -34.45 14.24
C GLY A 200 -34.24 -33.35 13.36
N VAL A 201 -35.08 -32.54 12.72
CA VAL A 201 -34.62 -31.40 11.91
C VAL A 201 -33.95 -30.34 12.78
N ALA A 202 -34.51 -30.02 13.95
CA ALA A 202 -33.91 -29.05 14.86
C ALA A 202 -32.54 -29.48 15.38
N PHE A 203 -32.34 -30.78 15.62
CA PHE A 203 -31.05 -31.34 16.01
C PHE A 203 -29.98 -31.15 14.92
N LEU A 204 -30.34 -31.24 13.64
CA LEU A 204 -29.42 -30.95 12.54
C LEU A 204 -28.98 -29.48 12.56
N TYR A 205 -29.91 -28.55 12.74
CA TYR A 205 -29.60 -27.11 12.80
C TYR A 205 -28.86 -26.70 14.08
N GLN A 206 -29.00 -27.45 15.17
CA GLN A 206 -28.23 -27.22 16.40
C GLN A 206 -26.72 -27.34 16.14
N LYS A 207 -26.31 -28.36 15.37
CA LYS A 207 -24.89 -28.52 15.01
C LYS A 207 -24.39 -27.34 14.18
N THR A 208 -25.19 -26.88 13.21
CA THR A 208 -24.89 -25.68 12.42
C THR A 208 -24.79 -24.44 13.31
N LEU A 209 -25.65 -24.30 14.32
CA LEU A 209 -25.63 -23.18 15.26
C LEU A 209 -24.33 -23.15 16.08
N THR A 210 -23.96 -24.27 16.68
CA THR A 210 -22.74 -24.36 17.52
C THR A 210 -21.48 -24.16 16.68
N ASN A 211 -21.38 -24.84 15.54
CA ASN A 211 -20.23 -24.68 14.65
C ASN A 211 -20.16 -23.25 14.10
N GLY A 212 -21.29 -22.69 13.64
CA GLY A 212 -21.33 -21.34 13.09
C GLY A 212 -20.90 -20.26 14.08
N PHE A 213 -21.10 -20.45 15.39
CA PHE A 213 -20.63 -19.47 16.37
C PHE A 213 -19.11 -19.54 16.56
N THR A 214 -18.55 -20.75 16.66
CA THR A 214 -17.09 -20.95 16.70
C THR A 214 -16.44 -20.46 15.41
N ASP A 215 -16.99 -20.84 14.25
CA ASP A 215 -16.51 -20.42 12.93
C ASP A 215 -16.59 -18.90 12.76
N LEU A 216 -17.62 -18.24 13.30
CA LEU A 216 -17.72 -16.77 13.28
C LEU A 216 -16.61 -16.13 14.11
N LEU A 217 -16.38 -16.60 15.33
CA LEU A 217 -15.34 -16.06 16.21
C LEU A 217 -13.93 -16.30 15.63
N ASP A 218 -13.69 -17.50 15.09
CA ASP A 218 -12.41 -17.84 14.45
C ASP A 218 -12.20 -17.04 13.17
N ALA A 219 -13.22 -16.90 12.31
CA ALA A 219 -13.15 -16.04 11.13
C ALA A 219 -12.93 -14.57 11.51
N THR A 220 -13.56 -14.10 12.59
CA THR A 220 -13.37 -12.73 13.08
C THR A 220 -11.95 -12.51 13.58
N SER A 221 -11.45 -13.35 14.49
CA SER A 221 -10.08 -13.23 14.99
C SER A 221 -9.05 -13.42 13.88
N GLY A 222 -9.24 -14.40 13.00
CA GLY A 222 -8.37 -14.62 11.83
C GLY A 222 -8.32 -13.40 10.91
N THR A 223 -9.47 -12.77 10.62
CA THR A 223 -9.55 -11.54 9.84
C THR A 223 -8.82 -10.38 10.52
N LEU A 224 -9.03 -10.19 11.83
CA LEU A 224 -8.37 -9.12 12.59
C LEU A 224 -6.85 -9.31 12.60
N VAL A 225 -6.36 -10.52 12.89
CA VAL A 225 -4.92 -10.85 12.88
C VAL A 225 -4.31 -10.66 11.49
N ASN A 226 -4.95 -11.15 10.45
CA ASN A 226 -4.45 -10.99 9.08
C ASN A 226 -4.43 -9.53 8.65
N THR A 227 -5.45 -8.75 9.03
CA THR A 227 -5.51 -7.30 8.79
C THR A 227 -4.38 -6.58 9.52
N THR A 228 -4.16 -6.90 10.80
CA THR A 228 -3.04 -6.35 11.58
C THR A 228 -1.70 -6.69 10.92
N ASN A 229 -1.48 -7.93 10.49
CA ASN A 229 -0.26 -8.34 9.82
C ASN A 229 -0.03 -7.55 8.51
N GLN A 230 -1.08 -7.36 7.71
CA GLN A 230 -1.01 -6.57 6.47
C GLN A 230 -0.69 -5.10 6.76
N MET A 231 -1.32 -4.51 7.77
CA MET A 231 -1.02 -3.13 8.19
C MET A 231 0.43 -2.99 8.67
N VAL A 232 0.95 -3.96 9.43
CA VAL A 232 2.35 -3.96 9.87
C VAL A 232 3.30 -4.10 8.67
N ALA A 233 2.98 -4.96 7.70
CA ALA A 233 3.75 -5.14 6.48
C ALA A 233 3.76 -3.87 5.62
N ALA A 234 2.66 -3.13 5.55
CA ALA A 234 2.56 -1.85 4.85
C ALA A 234 3.25 -0.70 5.64
N ARG A 235 3.18 -0.71 6.97
CA ARG A 235 3.78 0.34 7.82
C ARG A 235 5.31 0.28 7.86
N LYS A 236 5.90 -0.92 7.92
CA LYS A 236 7.35 -1.10 8.10
C LYS A 236 8.19 -0.36 7.04
N PRO A 237 7.91 -0.47 5.73
CA PRO A 237 8.65 0.27 4.71
C PRO A 237 8.49 1.79 4.85
N LEU A 238 7.29 2.28 5.17
CA LEU A 238 7.04 3.70 5.44
C LEU A 238 7.86 4.21 6.63
N GLN A 239 7.91 3.45 7.73
CA GLN A 239 8.76 3.77 8.88
C GLN A 239 10.24 3.81 8.51
N ALA A 240 10.70 2.84 7.71
CA ALA A 240 12.09 2.79 7.25
C ALA A 240 12.44 3.97 6.34
N MET A 241 11.53 4.39 5.46
CA MET A 241 11.69 5.60 4.65
C MET A 241 11.80 6.85 5.51
N SER A 242 10.85 7.09 6.42
CA SER A 242 10.87 8.28 7.26
C SER A 242 12.18 8.38 8.07
N ALA A 243 12.66 7.25 8.59
CA ALA A 243 13.92 7.20 9.33
C ALA A 243 15.15 7.52 8.47
N LYS A 244 15.13 7.22 7.16
CA LYS A 244 16.30 7.36 6.28
C LYS A 244 16.25 8.56 5.33
N VAL A 245 15.09 9.07 4.95
CA VAL A 245 14.95 10.03 3.84
C VAL A 245 15.83 11.27 4.03
N VAL A 246 15.87 11.84 5.24
CA VAL A 246 16.71 13.02 5.52
C VAL A 246 18.21 12.70 5.44
N SER A 247 18.64 11.53 5.94
CA SER A 247 20.04 11.12 5.89
C SER A 247 20.49 10.83 4.46
N VAL A 248 19.71 10.03 3.73
CA VAL A 248 19.99 9.67 2.33
C VAL A 248 19.98 10.91 1.44
N SER A 249 19.00 11.81 1.60
CA SER A 249 18.99 13.09 0.88
C SER A 249 20.22 13.95 1.18
N GLY A 250 20.71 13.96 2.42
CA GLY A 250 21.96 14.64 2.79
C GLY A 250 23.20 14.03 2.14
N GLU A 251 23.30 12.70 2.10
CA GLU A 251 24.38 11.97 1.41
C GLU A 251 24.35 12.23 -0.09
N VAL A 252 23.17 12.18 -0.71
CA VAL A 252 22.95 12.49 -2.13
C VAL A 252 23.33 13.94 -2.43
N GLN A 253 22.93 14.89 -1.58
CA GLN A 253 23.34 16.30 -1.72
C GLN A 253 24.86 16.44 -1.68
N SER A 254 25.55 15.73 -0.79
CA SER A 254 27.01 15.74 -0.72
C SER A 254 27.66 15.12 -1.96
N LYS A 255 27.08 14.05 -2.53
CA LYS A 255 27.56 13.43 -3.77
C LYS A 255 27.39 14.33 -4.99
N LEU A 256 26.33 15.13 -5.02
CA LEU A 256 26.07 16.12 -6.09
C LEU A 256 26.87 17.42 -5.95
N ALA A 257 27.61 17.60 -4.85
CA ALA A 257 28.44 18.79 -4.66
C ALA A 257 29.59 18.81 -5.70
N GLY A 258 29.80 19.95 -6.34
CA GLY A 258 30.85 20.12 -7.36
C GLY A 258 30.47 19.66 -8.77
N THR A 259 29.24 19.20 -9.00
CA THR A 259 28.77 18.81 -10.34
C THR A 259 28.20 19.98 -11.14
N ASP A 260 28.45 21.23 -10.72
CA ASP A 260 27.94 22.45 -11.38
C ASP A 260 28.54 22.68 -12.77
N PHE A 261 29.67 22.03 -13.06
CA PHE A 261 30.29 22.05 -14.38
C PHE A 261 29.33 21.56 -15.49
N ILE A 262 28.34 20.72 -15.17
CA ILE A 262 27.37 20.20 -16.14
C ILE A 262 26.53 21.31 -16.78
N GLU A 263 26.36 22.45 -16.11
CA GLU A 263 25.54 23.56 -16.58
C GLU A 263 26.20 24.35 -17.70
N THR A 264 27.53 24.44 -17.71
CA THR A 264 28.30 25.32 -18.60
C THR A 264 29.47 24.65 -19.30
N GLY A 265 29.81 23.40 -18.96
CA GLY A 265 31.01 22.72 -19.45
C GLY A 265 31.03 22.56 -20.96
N LEU A 266 29.93 22.12 -21.57
CA LEU A 266 29.83 21.97 -23.03
C LEU A 266 29.97 23.32 -23.75
N THR A 267 29.23 24.34 -23.29
CA THR A 267 29.37 25.72 -23.77
C THR A 267 30.77 26.28 -23.55
N GLY A 268 31.45 25.87 -22.48
CA GLY A 268 32.83 26.26 -22.18
C GLY A 268 33.84 25.69 -23.18
N ILE A 269 33.58 24.51 -23.75
CA ILE A 269 34.38 23.93 -24.84
C ILE A 269 34.13 24.71 -26.13
N THR A 270 32.87 24.87 -26.53
CA THR A 270 32.51 25.55 -27.79
C THR A 270 32.97 27.01 -27.79
N THR A 271 32.83 27.74 -26.68
CA THR A 271 33.35 29.12 -26.54
C THR A 271 34.87 29.22 -26.77
N ARG A 272 35.63 28.23 -26.30
CA ARG A 272 37.09 28.19 -26.51
C ARG A 272 37.45 27.85 -27.94
N LEU A 273 36.69 26.97 -28.58
CA LEU A 273 36.79 26.69 -30.01
C LEU A 273 36.47 27.94 -30.84
N ASP A 274 35.40 28.66 -30.54
CA ASP A 274 35.06 29.93 -31.20
C ASP A 274 36.17 30.97 -31.03
N THR A 275 36.76 31.06 -29.83
CA THR A 275 37.91 31.94 -29.57
C THR A 275 39.12 31.54 -30.44
N TYR A 276 39.33 30.24 -30.63
CA TYR A 276 40.37 29.73 -31.52
C TYR A 276 40.08 30.07 -32.99
N ALA A 277 38.84 29.89 -33.46
CA ALA A 277 38.45 30.27 -34.83
C ALA A 277 38.66 31.77 -35.08
N LEU A 278 38.31 32.63 -34.12
CA LEU A 278 38.58 34.07 -34.21
C LEU A 278 40.08 34.39 -34.22
N TYR A 279 40.90 33.59 -33.54
CA TYR A 279 42.34 33.73 -33.58
C TYR A 279 42.90 33.43 -34.97
N THR A 280 42.34 32.45 -35.68
CA THR A 280 42.81 31.98 -37.00
C THR A 280 42.15 32.65 -38.20
N ALA A 281 41.02 33.34 -38.07
CA ALA A 281 40.27 33.83 -39.22
C ALA A 281 41.03 34.86 -40.08
N ASP A 282 41.33 34.49 -41.34
CA ASP A 282 41.86 35.33 -42.44
C ASP A 282 42.93 36.37 -42.01
N ARG A 283 43.93 35.89 -41.28
CA ARG A 283 44.96 36.73 -40.64
C ARG A 283 46.16 36.99 -41.55
N ASN A 284 46.64 38.24 -41.50
CA ASN A 284 47.93 38.65 -42.04
C ASN A 284 48.87 39.09 -40.91
N VAL A 285 50.16 38.82 -41.07
CA VAL A 285 51.22 39.20 -40.12
C VAL A 285 52.25 40.08 -40.83
N PRO A 286 52.60 41.27 -40.30
CA PRO A 286 52.05 41.93 -39.10
C PRO A 286 50.58 42.34 -39.25
N ASP A 287 49.90 42.53 -38.12
CA ASP A 287 48.50 42.96 -38.09
C ASP A 287 48.27 44.23 -38.92
N GLN A 288 47.19 44.25 -39.70
CA GLN A 288 46.82 45.32 -40.65
C GLN A 288 47.74 45.45 -41.88
N CYS A 289 48.70 44.55 -42.09
CA CYS A 289 49.42 44.53 -43.36
C CYS A 289 48.48 44.12 -44.49
N THR A 290 48.58 44.85 -45.61
CA THR A 290 47.88 44.51 -46.85
C THR A 290 48.92 44.00 -47.85
N PRO A 291 48.67 42.89 -48.57
CA PRO A 291 49.60 42.32 -49.55
C PRO A 291 50.01 43.28 -50.69
N VAL A 292 49.36 44.44 -50.79
CA VAL A 292 49.50 45.41 -51.89
C VAL A 292 50.46 46.56 -51.54
N ALA A 293 50.85 46.74 -50.27
CA ALA A 293 51.54 47.94 -49.81
C ALA A 293 52.91 47.71 -49.14
N VAL A 294 53.25 46.49 -48.74
CA VAL A 294 54.50 46.19 -48.00
C VAL A 294 55.08 44.86 -48.48
N ASP A 295 56.34 44.84 -48.91
CA ASP A 295 57.09 43.63 -49.36
C ASP A 295 57.29 42.57 -48.25
N LYS A 296 56.65 42.72 -47.08
CA LYS A 296 56.87 41.90 -45.86
C LYS A 296 55.55 41.58 -45.13
N CYS A 297 54.48 41.31 -45.88
CA CYS A 297 53.18 40.89 -45.34
C CYS A 297 52.95 39.39 -45.59
N TYR A 298 52.77 38.62 -44.51
CA TYR A 298 52.60 37.17 -44.56
C TYR A 298 51.14 36.79 -44.32
N HIS A 299 50.50 36.25 -45.35
CA HIS A 299 49.14 35.74 -45.28
C HIS A 299 49.14 34.30 -44.76
N CYS A 300 48.24 34.00 -43.82
CA CYS A 300 48.11 32.67 -43.25
C CYS A 300 47.34 31.73 -44.21
N ILE A 301 48.07 30.91 -44.97
CA ILE A 301 47.46 30.00 -45.96
C ILE A 301 46.76 28.79 -45.33
N ALA A 302 47.16 28.38 -44.12
CA ALA A 302 46.53 27.27 -43.39
C ALA A 302 45.26 27.67 -42.61
N CYS A 303 45.02 28.97 -42.45
CA CYS A 303 44.01 29.49 -41.52
C CYS A 303 42.55 29.18 -41.88
N SER A 304 42.23 29.04 -43.18
CA SER A 304 40.91 28.59 -43.62
C SER A 304 40.65 27.15 -43.20
N SER A 305 41.59 26.24 -43.47
CA SER A 305 41.49 24.83 -43.06
C SER A 305 41.43 24.66 -41.54
N LEU A 306 42.16 25.48 -40.78
CA LEU A 306 42.06 25.48 -39.32
C LEU A 306 40.65 25.86 -38.86
N THR A 307 40.04 26.86 -39.50
CA THR A 307 38.68 27.31 -39.18
C THR A 307 37.65 26.21 -39.50
N ASP A 308 37.79 25.50 -40.62
CA ASP A 308 36.93 24.36 -40.97
C ASP A 308 37.06 23.22 -39.95
N ASN A 309 38.29 22.92 -39.49
CA ASN A 309 38.53 21.91 -38.46
C ASN A 309 37.93 22.29 -37.10
N VAL A 310 37.99 23.58 -36.71
CA VAL A 310 37.31 24.09 -35.51
C VAL A 310 35.81 23.83 -35.59
N ASN A 311 35.18 24.20 -36.71
CA ASN A 311 33.74 23.99 -36.92
C ASN A 311 33.38 22.50 -36.85
N ALA A 312 34.16 21.65 -37.53
CA ALA A 312 33.94 20.20 -37.54
C ALA A 312 34.07 19.56 -36.14
N ALA A 313 35.01 20.05 -35.32
CA ALA A 313 35.18 19.61 -33.94
C ALA A 313 34.03 20.11 -33.04
N SER A 314 33.62 21.38 -33.18
CA SER A 314 32.50 21.96 -32.45
C SER A 314 31.19 21.22 -32.72
N ASP A 315 30.91 20.93 -34.00
CA ASP A 315 29.74 20.18 -34.44
C ASP A 315 29.73 18.74 -33.88
N GLU A 316 30.88 18.06 -33.86
CA GLU A 316 31.00 16.72 -33.30
C GLU A 316 30.74 16.71 -31.79
N ILE A 317 31.31 17.68 -31.06
CA ILE A 317 31.12 17.81 -29.61
C ILE A 317 29.64 18.01 -29.27
N GLU A 318 28.96 18.94 -29.95
CA GLU A 318 27.54 19.22 -29.70
C GLU A 318 26.66 18.02 -30.08
N THR A 319 26.95 17.38 -31.22
CA THR A 319 26.19 16.22 -31.72
C THR A 319 26.33 15.01 -30.82
N ASN A 320 27.55 14.70 -30.36
CA ASN A 320 27.81 13.49 -29.58
C ASN A 320 27.45 13.67 -28.11
N ALA A 321 27.77 14.82 -27.50
CA ALA A 321 27.61 15.03 -26.07
C ALA A 321 26.35 15.79 -25.66
N GLY A 322 25.75 16.60 -26.54
CA GLY A 322 24.67 17.52 -26.19
C GLY A 322 23.47 16.85 -25.52
N SER A 323 22.98 15.74 -26.08
CA SER A 323 21.86 14.98 -25.52
C SER A 323 22.20 14.33 -24.18
N GLY A 324 23.34 13.65 -24.07
CA GLY A 324 23.76 12.99 -22.83
C GLY A 324 24.03 13.98 -21.69
N VAL A 325 24.61 15.14 -21.97
CA VAL A 325 24.80 16.22 -20.98
C VAL A 325 23.43 16.74 -20.52
N ALA A 326 22.47 16.92 -21.43
CA ALA A 326 21.13 17.33 -21.08
C ALA A 326 20.39 16.29 -20.21
N GLU A 327 20.60 14.99 -20.46
CA GLU A 327 20.04 13.92 -19.62
C GLU A 327 20.65 13.90 -18.20
N LEU A 328 21.97 14.01 -18.07
CA LEU A 328 22.63 14.13 -16.77
C LEU A 328 22.16 15.36 -16.00
N LYS A 329 21.99 16.50 -16.69
CA LYS A 329 21.44 17.72 -16.11
C LYS A 329 20.00 17.50 -15.60
N LYS A 330 19.14 16.86 -16.39
CA LYS A 330 17.77 16.51 -15.96
C LYS A 330 17.77 15.60 -14.73
N ALA A 331 18.62 14.57 -14.71
CA ALA A 331 18.75 13.67 -13.57
C ALA A 331 19.14 14.43 -12.31
N ARG A 332 20.16 15.31 -12.40
CA ARG A 332 20.60 16.18 -11.30
C ARG A 332 19.48 17.04 -10.76
N THR A 333 18.76 17.73 -11.64
CA THR A 333 17.66 18.63 -11.27
C THR A 333 16.54 17.84 -10.60
N ALA A 334 16.12 16.71 -11.17
CA ALA A 334 15.07 15.87 -10.59
C ALA A 334 15.44 15.34 -9.20
N ILE A 335 16.69 14.89 -9.00
CA ILE A 335 17.18 14.46 -7.68
C ILE A 335 17.10 15.61 -6.67
N ASN A 336 17.54 16.81 -7.05
CA ASN A 336 17.50 17.96 -6.16
C ASN A 336 16.07 18.41 -5.82
N GLU A 337 15.18 18.44 -6.81
CA GLU A 337 13.81 18.97 -6.66
C GLU A 337 12.84 17.98 -6.02
N GLN A 338 12.95 16.68 -6.33
CA GLN A 338 12.00 15.67 -5.84
C GLN A 338 12.45 14.99 -4.55
N LEU A 339 13.77 14.94 -4.28
CA LEU A 339 14.29 14.22 -3.11
C LEU A 339 15.00 15.14 -2.12
N VAL A 340 15.97 15.95 -2.55
CA VAL A 340 16.80 16.74 -1.63
C VAL A 340 16.00 17.88 -0.99
N SER A 341 15.32 18.70 -1.81
CA SER A 341 14.56 19.86 -1.31
C SER A 341 13.32 19.46 -0.51
N GLN A 342 12.74 18.29 -0.81
CA GLN A 342 11.49 17.80 -0.21
C GLN A 342 11.70 16.82 0.95
N ALA A 343 12.95 16.45 1.29
CA ALA A 343 13.26 15.39 2.24
C ALA A 343 12.49 15.51 3.58
N THR A 344 12.46 16.71 4.17
CA THR A 344 11.75 16.98 5.42
C THR A 344 10.23 16.89 5.27
N THR A 345 9.69 17.36 4.15
CA THR A 345 8.26 17.29 3.85
C THR A 345 7.84 15.83 3.65
N ILE A 346 8.60 15.06 2.86
CA ILE A 346 8.40 13.62 2.68
C ILE A 346 8.40 12.91 4.03
N LYS A 347 9.41 13.18 4.88
CA LYS A 347 9.49 12.61 6.23
C LYS A 347 8.23 12.88 7.06
N ASN A 348 7.85 14.15 7.20
CA ASN A 348 6.73 14.54 8.05
C ASN A 348 5.41 13.95 7.55
N THR A 349 5.17 13.98 6.23
CA THR A 349 3.98 13.37 5.64
C THR A 349 3.94 11.87 5.91
N ILE A 350 5.07 11.17 5.73
CA ILE A 350 5.14 9.73 6.00
C ILE A 350 4.92 9.43 7.49
N ASP A 351 5.51 10.21 8.41
CA ASP A 351 5.31 10.06 9.86
C ASP A 351 3.84 10.21 10.28
N ASP A 352 3.13 11.19 9.71
CA ASP A 352 1.71 11.40 9.97
C ASP A 352 0.90 10.17 9.52
N LYS A 353 1.22 9.58 8.36
CA LYS A 353 0.54 8.36 7.87
C LYS A 353 0.92 7.12 8.67
N VAL A 354 2.17 6.99 9.08
CA VAL A 354 2.63 5.90 9.97
C VAL A 354 1.90 5.95 11.30
N THR A 355 1.68 7.15 11.86
CA THR A 355 0.92 7.35 13.10
C THR A 355 -0.52 6.90 12.92
N LEU A 356 -1.18 7.34 11.82
CA LEU A 356 -2.55 6.90 11.49
C LEU A 356 -2.68 5.38 11.39
N VAL A 357 -1.74 4.70 10.70
CA VAL A 357 -1.75 3.24 10.58
C VAL A 357 -1.48 2.55 11.91
N THR A 358 -0.59 3.11 12.76
CA THR A 358 -0.29 2.57 14.09
C THR A 358 -1.49 2.70 15.05
N ASP A 359 -2.24 3.80 14.99
CA ASP A 359 -3.45 3.98 15.79
C ASP A 359 -4.55 3.00 15.37
N LEU A 360 -4.66 2.73 14.07
CA LEU A 360 -5.60 1.73 13.54
C LEU A 360 -5.18 0.31 13.96
N GLU A 361 -3.90 -0.03 13.87
CA GLU A 361 -3.32 -1.30 14.37
C GLU A 361 -3.65 -1.50 15.86
N GLY A 362 -3.44 -0.47 16.69
CA GLY A 362 -3.75 -0.52 18.13
C GLY A 362 -5.24 -0.66 18.44
N THR A 363 -6.10 -0.18 17.54
CA THR A 363 -7.57 -0.33 17.64
C THR A 363 -7.99 -1.76 17.28
N ILE A 364 -7.46 -2.31 16.18
CA ILE A 364 -7.75 -3.68 15.73
C ILE A 364 -7.21 -4.72 16.72
N GLY A 365 -6.00 -4.51 17.26
CA GLY A 365 -5.43 -5.39 18.28
C GLY A 365 -6.21 -5.39 19.59
N GLY A 366 -6.83 -4.26 19.96
CA GLY A 366 -7.78 -4.20 21.06
C GLY A 366 -9.01 -5.07 20.79
N LEU A 367 -9.61 -4.92 19.61
CA LEU A 367 -10.79 -5.69 19.21
C LEU A 367 -10.53 -7.21 19.16
N ASP A 368 -9.37 -7.64 18.65
CA ASP A 368 -8.98 -9.06 18.68
C ASP A 368 -8.91 -9.60 20.12
N GLY A 369 -8.41 -8.79 21.06
CA GLY A 369 -8.44 -9.10 22.49
C GLY A 369 -9.84 -9.35 23.01
N ASP A 370 -10.79 -8.46 22.68
CA ASP A 370 -12.19 -8.58 23.11
C ASP A 370 -12.91 -9.78 22.48
N VAL A 371 -12.64 -10.07 21.20
CA VAL A 371 -13.18 -11.25 20.50
C VAL A 371 -12.66 -12.53 21.15
N LYS A 372 -11.37 -12.60 21.48
CA LYS A 372 -10.77 -13.75 22.19
C LYS A 372 -11.33 -13.92 23.60
N ASP A 373 -11.58 -12.83 24.31
CA ASP A 373 -12.19 -12.91 25.64
C ASP A 373 -13.65 -13.36 25.54
N THR A 374 -14.38 -12.92 24.51
CA THR A 374 -15.73 -13.42 24.21
C THR A 374 -15.71 -14.91 23.85
N GLN A 375 -14.73 -15.36 23.07
CA GLN A 375 -14.52 -16.77 22.74
C GLN A 375 -14.27 -17.60 24.01
N LYS A 376 -13.39 -17.16 24.90
CA LYS A 376 -13.17 -17.83 26.21
C LYS A 376 -14.45 -17.90 27.04
N GLN A 377 -15.24 -16.83 27.08
CA GLN A 377 -16.52 -16.82 27.80
C GLN A 377 -17.51 -17.82 27.17
N TYR A 378 -17.62 -17.85 25.85
CA TYR A 378 -18.46 -18.81 25.14
C TYR A 378 -18.02 -20.26 25.38
N ASP A 379 -16.72 -20.55 25.25
CA ASP A 379 -16.15 -21.87 25.50
C ASP A 379 -16.35 -22.31 26.95
N SER A 380 -16.35 -21.36 27.91
CA SER A 380 -16.67 -21.65 29.31
C SER A 380 -18.15 -21.95 29.56
N ILE A 381 -19.05 -21.48 28.69
CA ILE A 381 -20.52 -21.65 28.77
C ILE A 381 -21.01 -22.67 27.72
N ASP A 382 -20.10 -23.43 27.08
CA ASP A 382 -20.35 -24.40 26.00
C ASP A 382 -21.49 -25.41 26.27
N PHE A 383 -21.82 -25.62 27.55
CA PHE A 383 -23.00 -26.35 28.01
C PHE A 383 -24.32 -25.82 27.40
N LEU A 384 -24.48 -24.51 27.22
CA LEU A 384 -25.77 -23.85 27.01
C LEU A 384 -26.43 -24.21 25.65
N PRO A 385 -25.84 -23.96 24.46
CA PRO A 385 -26.45 -24.37 23.19
C PRO A 385 -26.38 -25.89 22.95
N LYS A 386 -25.39 -26.58 23.51
CA LYS A 386 -25.21 -28.03 23.35
C LYS A 386 -26.23 -28.85 24.14
N ILE A 387 -26.72 -28.33 25.27
CA ILE A 387 -27.62 -29.09 26.17
C ILE A 387 -29.02 -28.50 26.23
N ILE A 388 -29.19 -27.17 26.22
CA ILE A 388 -30.54 -26.58 26.35
C ILE A 388 -31.41 -26.89 25.13
N VAL A 389 -30.92 -26.61 23.91
CA VAL A 389 -31.70 -26.84 22.69
C VAL A 389 -32.20 -28.30 22.57
N PRO A 390 -31.35 -29.34 22.72
CA PRO A 390 -31.81 -30.72 22.64
C PRO A 390 -32.58 -31.18 23.87
N ALA A 391 -32.33 -30.62 25.06
CA ALA A 391 -33.15 -30.92 26.25
C ALA A 391 -34.61 -30.49 26.04
N LEU A 392 -34.86 -29.40 25.32
CA LEU A 392 -36.21 -28.89 25.05
C LEU A 392 -37.00 -29.78 24.11
N PHE A 393 -36.38 -30.23 23.02
CA PHE A 393 -36.97 -31.25 22.15
C PHE A 393 -37.07 -32.59 22.88
N GLY A 394 -36.10 -32.90 23.75
CA GLY A 394 -36.10 -34.08 24.63
C GLY A 394 -37.31 -34.12 25.56
N LEU A 395 -37.74 -33.00 26.13
CA LEU A 395 -38.96 -32.93 26.96
C LEU A 395 -40.24 -33.23 26.15
N GLY A 396 -40.33 -32.73 24.92
CA GLY A 396 -41.43 -33.05 24.01
C GLY A 396 -41.44 -34.54 23.62
N LEU A 397 -40.26 -35.10 23.30
CA LEU A 397 -40.08 -36.52 23.01
C LEU A 397 -40.41 -37.40 24.22
N ALA A 398 -40.02 -36.99 25.43
CA ALA A 398 -40.35 -37.68 26.67
C ALA A 398 -41.87 -37.71 26.90
N ALA A 399 -42.58 -36.60 26.66
CA ALA A 399 -44.04 -36.55 26.74
C ALA A 399 -44.70 -37.52 25.76
N VAL A 400 -44.20 -37.60 24.51
CA VAL A 400 -44.68 -38.56 23.50
C VAL A 400 -44.35 -40.00 23.91
N ALA A 401 -43.14 -40.28 24.40
CA ALA A 401 -42.74 -41.63 24.82
C ALA A 401 -43.56 -42.13 26.02
N ILE A 402 -43.71 -41.31 27.07
CA ILE A 402 -44.53 -41.62 28.25
C ILE A 402 -46.00 -41.77 27.85
N GLY A 403 -46.48 -40.90 26.96
CA GLY A 403 -47.81 -40.99 26.37
C GLY A 403 -48.05 -42.32 25.63
N LEU A 404 -47.10 -42.73 24.80
CA LEU A 404 -47.15 -43.99 24.05
C LEU A 404 -47.15 -45.20 24.99
N ILE A 405 -46.26 -45.24 25.97
CA ILE A 405 -46.22 -46.28 27.01
C ILE A 405 -47.56 -46.37 27.75
N GLY A 406 -48.11 -45.22 28.14
CA GLY A 406 -49.41 -45.15 28.80
C GLY A 406 -50.57 -45.65 27.91
N VAL A 407 -50.55 -45.34 26.62
CA VAL A 407 -51.52 -45.85 25.65
C VAL A 407 -51.40 -47.37 25.49
N LEU A 408 -50.18 -47.90 25.35
CA LEU A 408 -49.93 -49.34 25.26
C LEU A 408 -50.46 -50.07 26.50
N PHE A 409 -50.15 -49.57 27.72
CA PHE A 409 -50.70 -50.16 28.95
C PHE A 409 -52.24 -50.06 29.02
N GLY A 410 -52.83 -48.99 28.50
CA GLY A 410 -54.28 -48.83 28.40
C GLY A 410 -54.97 -49.79 27.42
N LEU A 411 -54.24 -50.31 26.44
CA LEU A 411 -54.71 -51.33 25.49
C LEU A 411 -54.52 -52.77 26.03
N THR A 412 -53.61 -52.96 26.99
CA THR A 412 -53.38 -54.25 27.68
C THR A 412 -54.31 -54.46 28.89
N PRO A 413 -54.40 -55.69 29.45
CA PRO A 413 -55.15 -55.96 30.69
C PRO A 413 -54.63 -55.19 31.93
N LEU A 414 -53.42 -54.64 31.90
CA LEU A 414 -52.78 -53.89 33.00
C LEU A 414 -53.29 -52.43 33.10
N LYS A 415 -54.62 -52.24 33.09
CA LYS A 415 -55.28 -50.92 32.99
C LYS A 415 -54.98 -49.95 34.14
N CYS A 416 -54.48 -50.44 35.28
CA CYS A 416 -54.06 -49.60 36.40
C CYS A 416 -52.84 -48.72 36.05
N LEU A 417 -51.92 -49.22 35.22
CA LEU A 417 -50.72 -48.50 34.77
C LEU A 417 -51.01 -47.40 33.74
N ALA A 418 -52.22 -47.35 33.17
CA ALA A 418 -52.65 -46.25 32.30
C ALA A 418 -52.69 -44.88 33.01
N ASN A 419 -52.51 -44.84 34.33
CA ASN A 419 -52.30 -43.60 35.10
C ASN A 419 -51.02 -42.85 34.70
N ILE A 420 -50.03 -43.53 34.09
CA ILE A 420 -48.79 -42.91 33.59
C ILE A 420 -49.08 -41.83 32.53
N ILE A 421 -50.21 -41.90 31.83
CA ILE A 421 -50.64 -40.86 30.88
C ILE A 421 -50.80 -39.48 31.55
N HIS A 422 -51.11 -39.44 32.86
CA HIS A 422 -51.18 -38.18 33.61
C HIS A 422 -49.85 -37.45 33.69
N ILE A 423 -48.76 -38.21 33.86
CA ILE A 423 -47.40 -37.68 33.86
C ILE A 423 -47.05 -37.21 32.44
N GLY A 424 -47.43 -37.98 31.42
CA GLY A 424 -47.19 -37.66 30.01
C GLY A 424 -47.76 -36.32 29.57
N TYR A 425 -49.06 -36.06 29.79
CA TYR A 425 -49.63 -34.76 29.37
C TYR A 425 -49.17 -33.60 30.28
N PHE A 426 -48.84 -33.85 31.56
CA PHE A 426 -48.34 -32.79 32.45
C PHE A 426 -46.97 -32.28 31.99
N ILE A 427 -46.05 -33.21 31.71
CA ILE A 427 -44.75 -32.90 31.09
C ILE A 427 -44.97 -32.27 29.71
N GLY A 428 -45.95 -32.75 28.94
CA GLY A 428 -46.29 -32.20 27.63
C GLY A 428 -46.78 -30.74 27.67
N PHE A 429 -47.52 -30.31 28.70
CA PHE A 429 -47.89 -28.89 28.86
C PHE A 429 -46.71 -28.02 29.30
N ILE A 430 -45.84 -28.52 30.18
CA ILE A 430 -44.60 -27.81 30.55
C ILE A 430 -43.72 -27.62 29.32
N ALA A 431 -43.49 -28.69 28.54
CA ALA A 431 -42.76 -28.62 27.29
C ALA A 431 -43.39 -27.62 26.31
N LEU A 432 -44.72 -27.63 26.18
CA LEU A 432 -45.45 -26.68 25.34
C LEU A 432 -45.20 -25.22 25.74
N ILE A 433 -45.29 -24.87 27.02
CA ILE A 433 -45.07 -23.49 27.49
C ILE A 433 -43.63 -23.06 27.19
N ILE A 434 -42.65 -23.92 27.53
CA ILE A 434 -41.23 -23.59 27.35
C ILE A 434 -40.87 -23.46 25.86
N THR A 435 -41.37 -24.36 25.00
CA THR A 435 -41.11 -24.32 23.55
C THR A 435 -41.62 -23.03 22.91
N PHE A 436 -42.80 -22.53 23.29
CA PHE A 436 -43.31 -21.25 22.78
C PHE A 436 -42.54 -20.03 23.30
N LEU A 437 -42.14 -20.02 24.57
CA LEU A 437 -41.33 -18.94 25.14
C LEU A 437 -39.96 -18.85 24.48
N LEU A 438 -39.30 -19.99 24.26
CA LEU A 438 -37.97 -20.00 23.66
C LEU A 438 -38.00 -19.79 22.15
N SER A 439 -39.01 -20.32 21.46
CA SER A 439 -39.26 -19.98 20.05
C SER A 439 -39.41 -18.47 19.87
N SER A 440 -40.18 -17.82 20.75
CA SER A 440 -40.38 -16.37 20.74
C SER A 440 -39.07 -15.58 20.89
N VAL A 441 -38.23 -15.96 21.85
CA VAL A 441 -36.92 -15.33 22.06
C VAL A 441 -36.00 -15.54 20.86
N LEU A 442 -35.88 -16.78 20.37
CA LEU A 442 -35.00 -17.11 19.24
C LEU A 442 -35.45 -16.47 17.93
N LEU A 443 -36.76 -16.29 17.71
CA LEU A 443 -37.28 -15.50 16.59
C LEU A 443 -36.87 -14.03 16.72
N GLY A 444 -36.94 -13.46 17.92
CA GLY A 444 -36.44 -12.11 18.18
C GLY A 444 -34.96 -11.94 17.84
N VAL A 445 -34.12 -12.90 18.25
CA VAL A 445 -32.69 -12.94 17.87
C VAL A 445 -32.51 -13.06 16.37
N SER A 446 -33.28 -13.92 15.71
CA SER A 446 -33.19 -14.13 14.27
C SER A 446 -33.50 -12.84 13.50
N VAL A 447 -34.53 -12.10 13.89
CA VAL A 447 -34.88 -10.81 13.30
C VAL A 447 -33.77 -9.79 13.51
N LEU A 448 -33.20 -9.75 14.72
CA LEU A 448 -32.07 -8.88 15.04
C LEU A 448 -30.83 -9.21 14.18
N LEU A 449 -30.47 -10.49 14.06
CA LEU A 449 -29.38 -10.94 13.19
C LEU A 449 -29.64 -10.58 11.72
N GLY A 450 -30.89 -10.67 11.26
CA GLY A 450 -31.28 -10.23 9.92
C GLY A 450 -31.01 -8.74 9.69
N ASP A 451 -31.27 -7.89 10.68
CA ASP A 451 -30.92 -6.47 10.61
C ASP A 451 -29.43 -6.21 10.64
N VAL A 452 -28.67 -6.95 11.46
CA VAL A 452 -27.21 -6.88 11.49
C VAL A 452 -26.65 -7.25 10.11
N CYS A 453 -27.23 -8.22 9.41
CA CYS A 453 -26.86 -8.57 8.05
C CYS A 453 -27.12 -7.45 7.03
N GLU A 454 -28.23 -6.72 7.14
CA GLU A 454 -28.49 -5.57 6.26
C GLU A 454 -27.56 -4.39 6.58
N ILE A 455 -27.29 -4.13 7.86
CA ILE A 455 -26.35 -3.10 8.32
C ILE A 455 -24.94 -3.40 7.81
N THR A 456 -24.46 -4.63 8.01
CA THR A 456 -23.13 -5.05 7.57
C THR A 456 -23.00 -4.99 6.05
N ALA A 457 -24.04 -5.35 5.30
CA ALA A 457 -24.05 -5.18 3.84
C ALA A 457 -23.88 -3.70 3.42
N ILE A 458 -24.57 -2.75 4.06
CA ILE A 458 -24.42 -1.32 3.77
C ILE A 458 -23.00 -0.82 4.07
N LEU A 459 -22.36 -1.32 5.13
CA LEU A 459 -20.98 -0.93 5.47
C LEU A 459 -19.97 -1.34 4.41
N THR A 460 -20.24 -2.38 3.61
CA THR A 460 -19.34 -2.76 2.49
C THR A 460 -19.28 -1.71 1.38
N GLU A 461 -20.31 -0.89 1.24
CA GLU A 461 -20.37 0.16 0.22
C GLU A 461 -19.65 1.43 0.69
N ASP A 462 -19.82 1.80 1.96
CA ASP A 462 -19.17 2.95 2.58
C ASP A 462 -19.00 2.84 4.10
N TRP A 463 -17.75 2.64 4.52
CA TRP A 463 -17.35 2.60 5.93
C TRP A 463 -17.36 3.98 6.61
N SER A 464 -17.53 5.09 5.88
CA SER A 464 -17.55 6.45 6.45
C SER A 464 -18.66 6.61 7.48
N LEU A 465 -19.75 5.87 7.28
CA LEU A 465 -20.90 5.81 8.17
C LEU A 465 -20.54 5.26 9.56
N ALA A 466 -19.61 4.28 9.63
CA ALA A 466 -19.22 3.63 10.88
C ALA A 466 -18.00 4.27 11.55
N VAL A 467 -16.95 4.59 10.78
CA VAL A 467 -15.64 4.98 11.36
C VAL A 467 -15.18 6.39 10.99
N GLY A 468 -15.98 7.16 10.24
CA GLY A 468 -15.66 8.54 9.86
C GLY A 468 -14.42 8.62 8.95
N ASP A 469 -13.50 9.53 9.24
CA ASP A 469 -12.35 9.82 8.36
C ASP A 469 -11.41 8.63 8.15
N GLN A 470 -11.37 7.69 9.09
CA GLN A 470 -10.60 6.44 8.98
C GLN A 470 -11.17 5.48 7.92
N ALA A 471 -12.38 5.74 7.44
CA ALA A 471 -13.03 4.91 6.43
C ALA A 471 -12.33 4.91 5.09
N LYS A 472 -11.53 5.95 4.78
CA LYS A 472 -10.80 6.01 3.51
C LYS A 472 -9.91 4.78 3.33
N PHE A 473 -9.22 4.36 4.38
CA PHE A 473 -8.38 3.16 4.37
C PHE A 473 -9.23 1.89 4.13
N LEU A 474 -10.30 1.69 4.89
CA LEU A 474 -11.16 0.51 4.77
C LEU A 474 -11.88 0.46 3.41
N ASN A 475 -12.42 1.59 2.95
CA ASN A 475 -13.05 1.70 1.63
C ASN A 475 -12.06 1.36 0.52
N ALA A 476 -10.81 1.83 0.61
CA ALA A 476 -9.78 1.47 -0.35
C ALA A 476 -9.48 -0.04 -0.36
N CYS A 477 -9.42 -0.67 0.83
CA CYS A 477 -9.27 -2.13 0.93
C CYS A 477 -10.43 -2.89 0.28
N PHE A 478 -11.68 -2.46 0.50
CA PHE A 478 -12.87 -3.10 -0.06
C PHE A 478 -13.00 -2.90 -1.58
N ARG A 479 -12.50 -1.78 -2.10
CA ARG A 479 -12.54 -1.44 -3.54
C ARG A 479 -11.27 -1.84 -4.29
N ASN A 480 -10.31 -2.47 -3.61
CA ASN A 480 -8.99 -2.80 -4.14
C ASN A 480 -8.27 -1.58 -4.75
N GLU A 481 -8.43 -0.42 -4.12
CA GLU A 481 -7.77 0.83 -4.50
C GLU A 481 -6.37 0.91 -3.86
N SER A 482 -5.47 1.68 -4.50
CA SER A 482 -4.11 1.87 -3.98
C SER A 482 -4.12 2.72 -2.71
N LEU A 483 -3.51 2.21 -1.64
CA LEU A 483 -3.29 2.98 -0.42
C LEU A 483 -2.38 4.21 -0.63
N ILE A 484 -1.52 4.23 -1.66
CA ILE A 484 -0.70 5.41 -2.00
C ILE A 484 -1.63 6.57 -2.37
N ALA A 485 -2.60 6.34 -3.25
CA ALA A 485 -3.58 7.34 -3.67
C ALA A 485 -4.47 7.76 -2.48
N THR A 486 -4.98 6.79 -1.72
CA THR A 486 -5.86 7.04 -0.57
C THR A 486 -5.19 7.84 0.55
N LEU A 487 -3.91 7.59 0.81
CA LEU A 487 -3.14 8.31 1.83
C LEU A 487 -2.54 9.63 1.31
N ASN A 488 -2.76 9.96 0.03
CA ASN A 488 -2.20 11.12 -0.66
C ASN A 488 -0.66 11.13 -0.63
N LEU A 489 -0.06 9.98 -0.94
CA LEU A 489 1.40 9.77 -0.97
C LEU A 489 1.99 9.83 -2.39
N GLU A 490 1.17 10.08 -3.42
CA GLU A 490 1.59 9.98 -4.83
C GLU A 490 2.74 10.94 -5.17
N GLU A 491 2.58 12.23 -4.87
CA GLU A 491 3.60 13.27 -5.09
C GLU A 491 4.86 12.99 -4.26
N TYR A 492 4.70 12.56 -3.01
CA TYR A 492 5.81 12.36 -2.08
C TYR A 492 6.62 11.09 -2.35
N LEU A 493 6.08 10.15 -3.14
CA LEU A 493 6.75 8.92 -3.56
C LEU A 493 7.12 8.94 -5.05
N GLU A 494 6.92 10.06 -5.74
CA GLU A 494 7.18 10.19 -7.17
C GLU A 494 8.65 9.90 -7.51
N PHE A 495 9.57 10.32 -6.64
CA PHE A 495 11.01 10.05 -6.79
C PHE A 495 11.33 8.55 -6.95
N ALA A 496 10.52 7.67 -6.37
CA ALA A 496 10.67 6.22 -6.45
C ALA A 496 9.86 5.56 -7.57
N ARG A 497 8.86 6.26 -8.12
CA ARG A 497 7.93 5.76 -9.14
C ARG A 497 8.31 6.23 -10.56
N GLY A 498 9.60 6.48 -10.78
CA GLY A 498 10.14 6.92 -12.07
C GLY A 498 10.21 8.44 -12.27
N GLY A 499 9.95 9.23 -11.22
CA GLY A 499 10.09 10.69 -11.27
C GLY A 499 11.53 11.17 -11.48
N ILE A 500 12.53 10.40 -11.03
CA ILE A 500 13.94 10.66 -11.29
C ILE A 500 14.38 9.88 -12.53
N PRO A 501 14.71 10.55 -13.65
CA PRO A 501 15.22 9.89 -14.85
C PRO A 501 16.70 9.58 -14.65
N PHE A 502 17.03 8.33 -14.29
CA PHE A 502 18.41 7.85 -14.28
C PHE A 502 18.82 7.41 -15.70
N PRO A 503 19.70 8.16 -16.39
CA PRO A 503 20.06 7.84 -17.77
C PRO A 503 20.99 6.62 -17.84
N ASP A 504 20.94 5.91 -18.97
CA ASP A 504 21.89 4.86 -19.31
C ASP A 504 22.70 5.32 -20.52
N LEU A 505 23.86 5.91 -20.25
CA LEU A 505 24.67 6.62 -21.25
C LEU A 505 25.78 5.74 -21.81
N GLU A 506 25.90 5.69 -23.13
CA GLU A 506 27.06 5.13 -23.83
C GLU A 506 28.22 6.16 -23.84
N LEU A 507 28.88 6.34 -22.69
CA LEU A 507 29.88 7.38 -22.47
C LEU A 507 31.01 7.40 -23.51
N ASP A 508 31.40 6.26 -24.06
CA ASP A 508 32.49 6.18 -25.04
C ASP A 508 32.10 6.79 -26.39
N LYS A 509 30.84 6.68 -26.81
CA LYS A 509 30.34 7.36 -28.00
C LYS A 509 30.00 8.82 -27.71
N MET A 510 29.36 9.07 -26.57
CA MET A 510 28.97 10.41 -26.14
C MET A 510 30.17 11.35 -26.02
N LEU A 511 31.30 10.83 -25.56
CA LEU A 511 32.55 11.56 -25.36
C LEU A 511 33.58 11.25 -26.46
N ASP A 512 33.15 10.78 -27.63
CA ASP A 512 34.03 10.67 -28.78
C ASP A 512 34.22 12.04 -29.43
N PHE A 513 35.40 12.61 -29.27
CA PHE A 513 35.79 13.92 -29.80
C PHE A 513 37.03 13.78 -30.69
N THR A 514 37.09 12.70 -31.48
CA THR A 514 38.24 12.36 -32.32
C THR A 514 38.63 13.53 -33.23
N LYS A 515 37.68 14.27 -33.83
CA LYS A 515 37.99 15.42 -34.68
C LYS A 515 38.70 16.53 -33.93
N LEU A 516 38.39 16.75 -32.65
CA LEU A 516 39.11 17.74 -31.84
C LEU A 516 40.58 17.34 -31.65
N TYR A 517 40.85 16.05 -31.39
CA TYR A 517 42.21 15.58 -31.15
C TYR A 517 43.03 15.46 -32.44
N ASP A 518 42.39 15.10 -33.55
CA ASP A 518 43.01 15.14 -34.88
C ASP A 518 43.36 16.58 -35.24
N PHE A 519 42.41 17.50 -35.10
CA PHE A 519 42.63 18.93 -35.27
C PHE A 519 43.78 19.46 -34.39
N ALA A 520 43.84 19.06 -33.12
CA ALA A 520 44.91 19.47 -32.22
C ALA A 520 46.28 18.93 -32.63
N THR A 521 46.32 17.74 -33.22
CA THR A 521 47.56 17.16 -33.76
C THR A 521 48.01 17.95 -34.98
N ASP A 522 47.09 18.23 -35.90
CA ASP A 522 47.37 19.00 -37.12
C ASP A 522 47.83 20.42 -36.80
N ALA A 523 47.15 21.12 -35.89
CA ALA A 523 47.50 22.48 -35.49
C ALA A 523 48.89 22.58 -34.84
N LYS A 524 49.34 21.53 -34.14
CA LYS A 524 50.69 21.46 -33.54
C LYS A 524 51.78 21.09 -34.53
N ALA A 525 51.41 20.41 -35.62
CA ALA A 525 52.35 20.03 -36.68
C ALA A 525 52.66 21.20 -37.64
N LEU A 526 51.91 22.30 -37.56
CA LEU A 526 52.12 23.48 -38.39
C LEU A 526 53.46 24.16 -38.17
N THR A 527 54.15 24.43 -39.27
CA THR A 527 55.44 25.12 -39.34
C THR A 527 55.32 26.40 -40.16
N THR A 528 56.26 27.35 -40.00
CA THR A 528 56.18 28.66 -40.66
C THR A 528 56.18 28.60 -42.19
N ASP A 529 56.78 27.57 -42.79
CA ASP A 529 56.73 27.30 -44.23
C ASP A 529 55.34 26.86 -44.68
N THR A 530 54.70 25.94 -43.96
CA THR A 530 53.36 25.44 -44.29
C THR A 530 52.25 26.44 -43.98
N THR A 531 52.44 27.31 -42.98
CA THR A 531 51.41 28.27 -42.56
C THR A 531 51.53 29.63 -43.25
N PHE A 532 52.75 30.07 -43.56
CA PHE A 532 53.03 31.42 -44.09
C PHE A 532 53.93 31.43 -45.33
N ASN A 533 54.33 30.27 -45.85
CA ASN A 533 55.32 30.16 -46.93
C ASN A 533 56.65 30.88 -46.61
N LEU A 534 57.06 30.82 -45.33
CA LEU A 534 58.32 31.38 -44.83
C LEU A 534 59.30 30.25 -44.49
N ASP A 535 60.41 30.17 -45.23
CA ASP A 535 61.48 29.20 -44.98
C ASP A 535 62.09 29.44 -43.59
N PRO A 536 62.14 28.42 -42.69
CA PRO A 536 62.80 28.54 -41.39
C PRO A 536 64.25 29.04 -41.49
N ASN A 537 64.97 28.74 -42.58
CA ASN A 537 66.33 29.22 -42.79
C ASN A 537 66.39 30.73 -43.03
N ASP A 538 65.33 31.35 -43.59
CA ASP A 538 65.26 32.80 -43.76
C ASP A 538 65.14 33.51 -42.41
N VAL A 539 64.47 32.85 -41.45
CA VAL A 539 64.35 33.33 -40.07
C VAL A 539 65.72 33.36 -39.40
N ASP A 540 66.45 32.25 -39.43
CA ASP A 540 67.79 32.16 -38.86
C ASP A 540 68.80 33.07 -39.57
N ALA A 541 68.70 33.19 -40.90
CA ALA A 541 69.52 34.10 -41.69
C ALA A 541 69.25 35.57 -41.33
N SER A 542 68.00 35.96 -41.09
CA SER A 542 67.65 37.34 -40.71
C SER A 542 68.24 37.72 -39.34
N ILE A 543 68.18 36.81 -38.36
CA ILE A 543 68.74 37.02 -37.02
C ILE A 543 70.26 37.03 -37.08
N THR A 544 70.85 36.12 -37.86
CA THR A 544 72.31 36.09 -38.09
C THR A 544 72.78 37.40 -38.72
N SER A 545 72.11 37.86 -39.78
CA SER A 545 72.43 39.11 -40.47
C SER A 545 72.26 40.34 -39.58
N LEU A 546 71.26 40.36 -38.68
CA LEU A 546 71.12 41.40 -37.67
C LEU A 546 72.32 41.37 -36.70
N ASN A 547 72.65 40.19 -36.18
CA ASN A 547 73.73 40.01 -35.20
C ASN A 547 75.13 40.27 -35.77
N GLU A 548 75.35 40.07 -37.07
CA GLU A 548 76.59 40.48 -37.77
C GLU A 548 76.84 41.98 -37.62
N LEU A 549 75.78 42.81 -37.63
CA LEU A 549 75.91 44.24 -37.39
C LEU A 549 76.00 44.56 -35.90
N THR A 550 75.16 43.94 -35.07
CA THR A 550 74.94 44.40 -33.68
C THR A 550 75.85 43.76 -32.64
N SER A 551 76.61 42.71 -32.98
CA SER A 551 77.53 41.99 -32.09
C SER A 551 79.00 42.07 -32.53
N GLN A 552 79.40 43.16 -33.20
CA GLN A 552 80.76 43.33 -33.70
C GLN A 552 81.78 43.55 -32.58
N ASN A 553 82.85 42.76 -32.56
CA ASN A 553 83.97 42.89 -31.62
C ASN A 553 85.31 42.87 -32.38
N ILE A 554 85.76 44.03 -32.85
CA ILE A 554 86.88 44.12 -33.81
C ILE A 554 88.05 44.90 -33.19
N ALA A 555 89.09 44.19 -32.76
CA ALA A 555 90.30 44.82 -32.22
C ALA A 555 90.99 45.70 -33.28
N GLY A 556 90.98 47.01 -33.08
CA GLY A 556 91.62 47.99 -33.97
C GLY A 556 90.66 48.86 -34.79
N ALA A 557 89.35 48.62 -34.70
CA ALA A 557 88.33 49.51 -35.26
C ALA A 557 88.11 50.70 -34.31
N GLY A 558 88.23 51.94 -34.78
CA GLY A 558 87.89 53.10 -33.95
C GLY A 558 86.44 53.01 -33.47
N ASN A 559 86.20 53.07 -32.15
CA ASN A 559 84.92 53.20 -31.40
C ASN A 559 83.66 52.43 -31.87
N CYS A 560 83.69 51.58 -32.90
CA CYS A 560 82.54 50.85 -33.43
C CYS A 560 82.45 49.45 -32.79
N HIS A 561 81.86 49.39 -31.60
CA HIS A 561 81.74 48.16 -30.80
C HIS A 561 80.34 47.93 -30.23
N PRO A 562 79.33 47.70 -31.09
CA PRO A 562 78.02 47.25 -30.64
C PRO A 562 78.14 45.81 -30.10
N HIS A 563 77.58 45.56 -28.90
CA HIS A 563 77.67 44.27 -28.20
C HIS A 563 76.31 43.74 -27.78
N VAL A 564 75.35 43.71 -28.71
CA VAL A 564 74.00 43.22 -28.47
C VAL A 564 73.67 42.07 -29.42
N SER A 565 73.29 40.93 -28.86
CA SER A 565 72.88 39.74 -29.61
C SER A 565 71.38 39.52 -29.50
N TYR A 566 70.71 39.57 -30.64
CA TYR A 566 69.30 39.29 -30.79
C TYR A 566 69.04 37.80 -31.04
N THR A 567 67.87 37.36 -30.61
CA THR A 567 67.28 36.05 -30.84
C THR A 567 65.86 36.27 -31.35
N ILE A 568 65.24 35.23 -31.92
CA ILE A 568 63.86 35.32 -32.40
C ILE A 568 62.87 35.73 -31.29
N VAL A 569 63.18 35.45 -30.02
CA VAL A 569 62.34 35.80 -28.88
C VAL A 569 62.54 37.25 -28.46
N ASN A 570 63.80 37.68 -28.29
CA ASN A 570 64.10 39.00 -27.74
C ASN A 570 64.01 40.13 -28.78
N VAL A 571 64.01 39.83 -30.08
CA VAL A 571 63.86 40.85 -31.13
C VAL A 571 62.47 41.51 -31.07
N LEU A 572 61.47 40.80 -30.54
CA LEU A 572 60.12 41.36 -30.29
C LEU A 572 60.11 42.37 -29.14
N GLU A 573 61.07 42.27 -28.22
CA GLU A 573 61.20 43.12 -27.03
C GLU A 573 62.67 43.58 -26.89
N PRO A 574 63.18 44.38 -27.83
CA PRO A 574 64.62 44.64 -27.97
C PRO A 574 65.24 45.33 -26.76
N TRP A 575 64.45 46.08 -25.99
CA TRP A 575 64.88 46.73 -24.74
C TRP A 575 65.27 45.76 -23.62
N THR A 576 64.95 44.47 -23.76
CA THR A 576 65.32 43.45 -22.77
C THR A 576 66.80 43.07 -22.83
N VAL A 577 67.49 43.34 -23.94
CA VAL A 577 68.89 42.93 -24.17
C VAL A 577 69.90 44.08 -24.27
N THR A 578 69.43 45.31 -24.50
CA THR A 578 70.26 46.52 -24.64
C THR A 578 70.57 47.22 -23.31
N ALA A 579 69.91 46.81 -22.21
CA ALA A 579 70.02 47.37 -20.85
C ALA A 579 69.76 48.90 -20.71
N THR A 580 69.25 49.55 -21.75
CA THR A 580 68.81 50.96 -21.74
C THR A 580 67.31 51.05 -21.48
N ALA A 581 66.92 51.87 -20.50
CA ALA A 581 65.52 52.05 -20.15
C ALA A 581 64.73 52.55 -21.36
N ARG A 582 63.63 51.85 -21.70
CA ARG A 582 62.64 52.32 -22.67
C ARG A 582 62.12 53.69 -22.20
N SER A 583 62.37 54.75 -22.97
CA SER A 583 61.68 56.05 -22.81
C SER A 583 60.17 55.83 -22.99
N PRO A 584 59.25 56.66 -22.45
CA PRO A 584 57.87 56.27 -22.13
C PRO A 584 57.13 55.51 -23.23
N SER A 585 56.19 54.66 -22.81
CA SER A 585 55.41 53.58 -23.46
C SER A 585 55.02 53.64 -24.96
N ASP A 586 55.35 54.70 -25.69
CA ASP A 586 54.86 55.00 -27.05
C ASP A 586 55.94 54.83 -28.12
N GLN A 587 57.18 54.50 -27.76
CA GLN A 587 58.23 54.19 -28.74
C GLN A 587 57.99 52.78 -29.33
N THR A 588 57.87 52.67 -30.66
CA THR A 588 57.83 51.39 -31.38
C THR A 588 59.18 50.66 -31.27
N PRO A 589 59.22 49.31 -31.40
CA PRO A 589 60.49 48.57 -31.39
C PRO A 589 61.49 49.08 -32.43
N GLU A 590 61.00 49.44 -33.62
CA GLU A 590 61.79 50.09 -34.67
C GLU A 590 62.44 51.40 -34.22
N ASN A 591 61.64 52.33 -33.68
CA ASN A 591 62.16 53.62 -33.19
C ASN A 591 63.12 53.44 -32.02
N TYR A 592 62.93 52.41 -31.21
CA TYR A 592 63.84 52.06 -30.12
C TYR A 592 65.22 51.65 -30.65
N ILE A 593 65.24 50.73 -31.62
CA ILE A 593 66.46 50.26 -32.26
C ILE A 593 67.18 51.40 -32.97
N LYS A 594 66.46 52.24 -33.72
CA LYS A 594 67.04 53.40 -34.39
C LYS A 594 67.77 54.32 -33.41
N ASN A 595 67.09 54.70 -32.34
CA ASN A 595 67.65 55.61 -31.34
C ASN A 595 68.81 54.99 -30.56
N TYR A 596 68.77 53.68 -30.30
CA TYR A 596 69.87 52.98 -29.62
C TYR A 596 71.15 52.95 -30.46
N TYR A 597 71.03 52.79 -31.78
CA TYR A 597 72.17 52.69 -32.68
C TYR A 597 72.61 54.02 -33.33
N ASP A 598 71.90 55.12 -33.11
CA ASP A 598 72.25 56.46 -33.64
C ASP A 598 73.65 56.91 -33.17
N ASP A 599 74.02 56.61 -31.92
CA ASP A 599 75.36 56.87 -31.37
C ASP A 599 76.48 56.15 -32.14
N TYR A 600 76.13 55.12 -32.93
CA TYR A 600 77.06 54.33 -33.73
C TYR A 600 77.17 54.82 -35.19
N ASP A 601 76.39 55.80 -35.62
CA ASP A 601 76.39 56.31 -37.01
C ASP A 601 77.73 56.92 -37.44
N THR A 602 78.41 57.57 -36.50
CA THR A 602 79.75 58.14 -36.76
C THR A 602 80.87 57.09 -36.66
N PRO A 603 80.98 56.28 -35.58
CA PRO A 603 82.07 55.32 -35.45
C PRO A 603 81.97 54.13 -36.43
N CYS A 604 80.76 53.72 -36.82
CA CYS A 604 80.51 52.58 -37.70
C CYS A 604 80.20 53.01 -39.14
N SER A 605 81.15 53.63 -39.85
CA SER A 605 80.97 53.99 -41.27
C SER A 605 81.34 52.84 -42.23
N SER A 606 80.57 52.69 -43.32
CA SER A 606 80.74 51.58 -44.28
C SER A 606 82.15 51.52 -44.87
N GLY A 607 82.88 50.44 -44.57
CA GLY A 607 84.22 50.16 -45.12
C GLY A 607 85.40 50.84 -44.40
N SER A 608 85.17 51.56 -43.30
CA SER A 608 86.23 52.22 -42.51
C SER A 608 86.64 51.37 -41.30
N ASN A 609 87.94 51.30 -41.02
CA ASN A 609 88.51 50.75 -39.77
C ASN A 609 88.07 49.32 -39.39
N GLY A 610 87.84 48.43 -40.35
CA GLY A 610 87.57 47.02 -40.05
C GLY A 610 86.14 46.70 -39.56
N ALA A 611 85.24 47.68 -39.46
CA ALA A 611 83.81 47.43 -39.23
C ALA A 611 83.19 46.60 -40.38
N VAL A 612 82.17 45.79 -40.07
CA VAL A 612 81.41 45.01 -41.06
C VAL A 612 80.79 45.96 -42.09
N ALA A 613 81.05 45.70 -43.38
CA ALA A 613 80.51 46.52 -44.45
C ALA A 613 78.98 46.38 -44.53
N PHE A 614 78.28 47.49 -44.71
CA PHE A 614 76.82 47.53 -44.81
C PHE A 614 76.37 48.48 -45.92
N THR A 615 75.20 48.18 -46.48
CA THR A 615 74.47 48.97 -47.47
C THR A 615 72.98 48.84 -47.20
N CYS A 616 72.22 49.93 -47.30
CA CYS A 616 70.77 49.84 -47.23
C CYS A 616 70.17 49.37 -48.55
N SER A 617 68.97 48.79 -48.46
CA SER A 617 68.21 48.16 -49.53
C SER A 617 67.88 49.09 -50.72
N SER A 618 67.94 50.42 -50.55
CA SER A 618 67.80 51.42 -51.62
C SER A 618 69.06 51.60 -52.50
N GLY A 619 70.17 50.95 -52.18
CA GLY A 619 71.45 51.08 -52.89
C GLY A 619 72.20 52.40 -52.65
N SER A 620 71.72 53.24 -51.71
CA SER A 620 72.37 54.49 -51.28
C SER A 620 73.21 54.30 -50.01
N PHE A 621 74.21 55.16 -49.80
CA PHE A 621 74.87 55.29 -48.49
C PHE A 621 73.81 55.70 -47.45
N CYS A 622 73.70 54.92 -46.38
CA CYS A 622 72.80 55.18 -45.26
C CYS A 622 73.59 55.20 -43.95
N SER A 623 72.96 55.68 -42.87
CA SER A 623 73.57 55.63 -41.55
C SER A 623 73.59 54.19 -41.01
N TYR A 624 74.43 53.93 -40.00
CA TYR A 624 74.55 52.60 -39.42
C TYR A 624 73.25 52.17 -38.71
N SER A 625 72.61 53.11 -38.00
CA SER A 625 71.31 52.97 -37.35
C SER A 625 70.21 52.63 -38.35
N ASP A 626 70.21 53.26 -39.54
CA ASP A 626 69.29 52.91 -40.64
C ASP A 626 69.53 51.47 -41.14
N ALA A 627 70.79 51.07 -41.31
CA ALA A 627 71.12 49.72 -41.75
C ALA A 627 70.72 48.65 -40.71
N VAL A 628 70.93 48.93 -39.42
CA VAL A 628 70.51 48.02 -38.34
C VAL A 628 68.98 47.95 -38.25
N VAL A 629 68.27 49.07 -38.37
CA VAL A 629 66.80 49.11 -38.38
C VAL A 629 66.23 48.28 -39.53
N GLU A 630 66.83 48.35 -40.72
CA GLU A 630 66.36 47.58 -41.88
C GLU A 630 66.46 46.06 -41.63
N ARG A 631 67.58 45.61 -41.05
CA ARG A 631 67.78 44.20 -40.65
C ARG A 631 66.89 43.80 -39.49
N PHE A 632 66.73 44.68 -38.50
CA PHE A 632 65.86 44.49 -37.36
C PHE A 632 64.41 44.32 -37.79
N ASN A 633 63.90 45.17 -38.67
CA ASN A 633 62.52 45.11 -39.15
C ASN A 633 62.23 43.78 -39.85
N LEU A 634 63.19 43.22 -40.60
CA LEU A 634 63.04 41.89 -41.20
C LEU A 634 62.96 40.79 -40.12
N ALA A 635 63.92 40.77 -39.20
CA ALA A 635 63.95 39.81 -38.10
C ALA A 635 62.71 39.93 -37.18
N TYR A 636 62.22 41.15 -36.96
CA TYR A 636 61.04 41.45 -36.15
C TYR A 636 59.76 40.90 -36.79
N VAL A 637 59.57 41.09 -38.10
CA VAL A 637 58.42 40.51 -38.82
C VAL A 637 58.48 38.98 -38.76
N TYR A 638 59.65 38.37 -38.98
CA TYR A 638 59.82 36.92 -38.89
C TYR A 638 59.56 36.39 -37.48
N ALA A 639 59.98 37.12 -36.45
CA ALA A 639 59.67 36.78 -35.08
C ALA A 639 58.18 36.86 -34.76
N GLN A 640 57.45 37.82 -35.35
CA GLN A 640 55.99 37.88 -35.20
C GLN A 640 55.31 36.68 -35.85
N VAL A 641 55.72 36.31 -37.07
CA VAL A 641 55.23 35.12 -37.78
C VAL A 641 55.50 33.86 -36.96
N PHE A 642 56.71 33.71 -36.44
CA PHE A 642 57.10 32.58 -35.59
C PHE A 642 56.26 32.51 -34.30
N LYS A 643 56.14 33.62 -33.58
CA LYS A 643 55.33 33.70 -32.35
C LYS A 643 53.87 33.35 -32.60
N TYR A 644 53.31 33.83 -33.70
CA TYR A 644 51.94 33.54 -34.09
C TYR A 644 51.76 32.06 -34.47
N ASN A 645 52.70 31.46 -35.20
CA ASN A 645 52.69 30.03 -35.51
C ASN A 645 52.73 29.15 -34.25
N VAL A 646 53.58 29.49 -33.26
CA VAL A 646 53.62 28.81 -31.95
C VAL A 646 52.31 28.98 -31.17
N GLY A 647 51.60 30.09 -31.40
CA GLY A 647 50.30 30.38 -30.80
C GLY A 647 49.21 29.37 -31.17
N PHE A 648 49.25 28.78 -32.37
CA PHE A 648 48.29 27.73 -32.76
C PHE A 648 48.35 26.53 -31.82
N GLY A 649 49.54 25.97 -31.60
CA GLY A 649 49.74 24.84 -30.69
C GLY A 649 49.33 25.16 -29.24
N THR A 650 49.72 26.33 -28.74
CA THR A 650 49.44 26.75 -27.36
C THR A 650 47.94 26.99 -27.11
N ASN A 651 47.25 27.59 -28.08
CA ASN A 651 45.81 27.86 -27.97
C ASN A 651 45.00 26.55 -28.04
N ILE A 652 45.38 25.61 -28.91
CA ILE A 652 44.65 24.32 -29.01
C ILE A 652 44.92 23.41 -27.80
N ASP A 653 46.09 23.53 -27.16
CA ASP A 653 46.38 22.90 -25.86
C ASP A 653 45.40 23.35 -24.77
N THR A 654 45.01 24.63 -24.79
CA THR A 654 44.02 25.16 -23.84
C THR A 654 42.64 24.51 -24.04
N VAL A 655 42.22 24.32 -25.30
CA VAL A 655 40.94 23.66 -25.63
C VAL A 655 40.96 22.18 -25.25
N THR A 656 42.01 21.45 -25.64
CA THR A 656 42.13 20.01 -25.40
C THR A 656 42.31 19.68 -23.92
N THR A 657 43.03 20.50 -23.16
CA THR A 657 43.15 20.36 -21.69
C THR A 657 41.79 20.53 -21.02
N TYR A 658 41.06 21.61 -21.36
CA TYR A 658 39.72 21.84 -20.81
C TYR A 658 38.75 20.71 -21.16
N THR A 659 38.77 20.26 -22.42
CA THR A 659 37.92 19.16 -22.90
C THR A 659 38.25 17.85 -22.20
N THR A 660 39.54 17.55 -21.97
CA THR A 660 39.95 16.32 -21.25
C THR A 660 39.52 16.35 -19.79
N GLY A 661 39.59 17.50 -19.13
CA GLY A 661 39.01 17.73 -17.81
C GLY A 661 37.50 17.46 -17.81
N PHE A 662 36.77 18.09 -18.73
CA PHE A 662 35.32 17.90 -18.87
C PHE A 662 34.93 16.43 -19.10
N LYS A 663 35.64 15.69 -19.96
CA LYS A 663 35.40 14.24 -20.16
C LYS A 663 35.57 13.44 -18.87
N THR A 664 36.60 13.79 -18.08
CA THR A 664 36.86 13.15 -16.78
C THR A 664 35.73 13.44 -15.80
N ASP A 665 35.30 14.70 -15.73
CA ASP A 665 34.22 15.14 -14.85
C ASP A 665 32.88 14.49 -15.23
N ILE A 666 32.56 14.36 -16.52
CA ILE A 666 31.35 13.65 -16.99
C ILE A 666 31.38 12.18 -16.59
N ARG A 667 32.51 11.48 -16.79
CA ARG A 667 32.63 10.06 -16.40
C ARG A 667 32.46 9.87 -14.90
N ASN A 668 33.07 10.74 -14.10
CA ASN A 668 32.90 10.73 -12.65
C ASN A 668 31.45 11.03 -12.25
N PHE A 669 30.80 11.99 -12.93
CA PHE A 669 29.43 12.36 -12.61
C PHE A 669 28.41 11.28 -13.00
N ASP A 670 28.55 10.63 -14.15
CA ASP A 670 27.74 9.47 -14.53
C ASP A 670 27.87 8.34 -13.49
N GLN A 671 29.10 8.06 -13.02
CA GLN A 671 29.31 7.09 -11.95
C GLN A 671 28.62 7.54 -10.64
N THR A 672 28.73 8.82 -10.27
CA THR A 672 28.01 9.38 -9.12
C THR A 672 26.50 9.21 -9.24
N ILE A 673 25.91 9.44 -10.41
CA ILE A 673 24.47 9.23 -10.65
C ILE A 673 24.10 7.75 -10.52
N LYS A 674 24.93 6.83 -11.03
CA LYS A 674 24.75 5.38 -10.88
C LYS A 674 24.86 4.93 -9.42
N ASP A 675 25.80 5.49 -8.67
CA ASP A 675 25.96 5.20 -7.24
C ASP A 675 24.77 5.73 -6.43
N ILE A 676 24.31 6.95 -6.73
CA ILE A 676 23.09 7.51 -6.13
C ILE A 676 21.90 6.60 -6.42
N LYS A 677 21.74 6.15 -7.67
CA LYS A 677 20.67 5.22 -8.05
C LYS A 677 20.74 3.93 -7.23
N ALA A 678 21.91 3.30 -7.14
CA ALA A 678 22.10 2.06 -6.40
C ALA A 678 21.78 2.22 -4.89
N ASP A 679 22.20 3.33 -4.30
CA ASP A 679 21.88 3.65 -2.90
C ASP A 679 20.38 3.85 -2.71
N LEU A 680 19.72 4.58 -3.61
CA LEU A 680 18.28 4.80 -3.57
C LEU A 680 17.50 3.49 -3.78
N ASP A 681 17.89 2.66 -4.74
CA ASP A 681 17.32 1.33 -5.02
C ASP A 681 17.40 0.40 -3.79
N SER A 682 18.52 0.43 -3.07
CA SER A 682 18.70 -0.37 -1.85
C SER A 682 18.04 0.23 -0.59
N THR A 683 17.59 1.49 -0.67
CA THR A 683 17.00 2.21 0.46
C THR A 683 15.61 2.77 0.12
N LEU A 684 15.49 4.04 -0.23
CA LEU A 684 14.20 4.73 -0.35
C LEU A 684 13.32 4.16 -1.46
N ILE A 685 13.88 3.92 -2.65
CA ILE A 685 13.15 3.29 -3.76
C ILE A 685 12.82 1.83 -3.41
N GLY A 686 13.75 1.12 -2.77
CA GLY A 686 13.53 -0.24 -2.27
C GLY A 686 12.34 -0.32 -1.30
N TYR A 687 12.27 0.59 -0.33
CA TYR A 687 11.15 0.68 0.60
C TYR A 687 9.85 1.10 -0.09
N ALA A 688 9.90 1.93 -1.14
CA ALA A 688 8.71 2.34 -1.88
C ALA A 688 8.10 1.16 -2.61
N ASN A 689 8.96 0.38 -3.27
CA ASN A 689 8.57 -0.85 -3.95
C ASN A 689 8.05 -1.90 -2.97
N GLU A 690 8.61 -1.99 -1.75
CA GLU A 690 8.09 -2.88 -0.71
C GLU A 690 6.71 -2.43 -0.21
N PHE A 691 6.50 -1.12 0.00
CA PHE A 691 5.20 -0.57 0.34
C PHE A 691 4.16 -0.82 -0.76
N GLU A 692 4.52 -0.58 -2.02
CA GLU A 692 3.64 -0.75 -3.18
C GLU A 692 3.18 -2.21 -3.35
N LYS A 693 4.01 -3.18 -2.96
CA LYS A 693 3.61 -4.61 -2.91
C LYS A 693 2.59 -4.92 -1.81
N GLN A 694 2.56 -4.13 -0.75
CA GLN A 694 1.67 -4.32 0.42
C GLN A 694 0.46 -3.38 0.39
N MET A 695 0.34 -2.50 -0.62
CA MET A 695 -0.67 -1.46 -0.68
C MET A 695 -2.09 -1.95 -0.97
N TYR A 696 -2.24 -3.22 -1.36
CA TYR A 696 -3.54 -3.85 -1.58
C TYR A 696 -3.92 -4.67 -0.35
N CYS A 697 -5.03 -4.31 0.29
CA CYS A 697 -5.50 -4.91 1.53
C CYS A 697 -6.79 -5.73 1.33
N THR A 698 -6.88 -6.48 0.23
CA THR A 698 -8.04 -7.33 -0.10
C THR A 698 -8.37 -8.35 1.00
N VAL A 699 -7.38 -8.72 1.82
CA VAL A 699 -7.56 -9.59 3.00
C VAL A 699 -8.64 -9.07 3.97
N VAL A 700 -8.84 -7.76 4.06
CA VAL A 700 -9.90 -7.14 4.87
C VAL A 700 -11.27 -7.48 4.28
N ALA A 701 -11.42 -7.36 2.97
CA ALA A 701 -12.65 -7.67 2.27
C ALA A 701 -12.94 -9.18 2.31
N ASP A 702 -11.94 -10.02 2.06
CA ASP A 702 -12.07 -11.48 2.08
C ASP A 702 -12.50 -11.98 3.47
N GLY A 703 -11.82 -11.50 4.51
CA GLY A 703 -12.18 -11.83 5.88
C GLY A 703 -13.58 -11.34 6.28
N PHE A 704 -13.96 -10.13 5.84
CA PHE A 704 -15.31 -9.63 6.02
C PHE A 704 -16.36 -10.52 5.35
N TYR A 705 -16.16 -10.90 4.07
CA TYR A 705 -17.11 -11.75 3.36
C TYR A 705 -17.19 -13.16 3.96
N GLN A 706 -16.09 -13.68 4.51
CA GLN A 706 -16.10 -14.92 5.28
C GLN A 706 -16.96 -14.79 6.55
N MET A 707 -16.75 -13.74 7.35
CA MET A 707 -17.58 -13.46 8.54
C MET A 707 -19.05 -13.28 8.17
N PHE A 708 -19.33 -12.52 7.10
CA PHE A 708 -20.68 -12.28 6.61
C PHE A 708 -21.35 -13.58 6.17
N GLY A 709 -20.63 -14.47 5.48
CA GLY A 709 -21.11 -15.78 5.09
C GLY A 709 -21.57 -16.62 6.29
N VAL A 710 -20.75 -16.70 7.34
CA VAL A 710 -21.08 -17.46 8.55
C VAL A 710 -22.23 -16.81 9.33
N LEU A 711 -22.19 -15.49 9.52
CA LEU A 711 -23.22 -14.76 10.27
C LEU A 711 -24.59 -14.83 9.58
N CYS A 712 -24.62 -14.53 8.29
CA CYS A 712 -25.85 -14.29 7.53
C CYS A 712 -26.32 -15.50 6.73
N GLY A 713 -25.43 -16.44 6.42
CA GLY A 713 -25.75 -17.72 5.79
C GLY A 713 -26.08 -18.78 6.82
N ASP A 714 -25.17 -19.03 7.77
CA ASP A 714 -25.28 -20.19 8.67
C ASP A 714 -26.04 -19.85 9.96
N LEU A 715 -25.58 -18.85 10.73
CA LEU A 715 -26.14 -18.53 12.04
C LEU A 715 -27.58 -18.03 11.95
N LEU A 716 -27.86 -17.03 11.10
CA LEU A 716 -29.20 -16.50 10.90
C LEU A 716 -30.20 -17.61 10.52
N THR A 717 -29.80 -18.49 9.60
CA THR A 717 -30.64 -19.61 9.14
C THR A 717 -30.87 -20.60 10.26
N ALA A 718 -29.82 -20.99 10.99
CA ALA A 718 -29.93 -21.93 12.10
C ALA A 718 -30.83 -21.41 13.23
N PHE A 719 -30.66 -20.15 13.66
CA PHE A 719 -31.52 -19.52 14.66
C PHE A 719 -32.99 -19.50 14.21
N THR A 720 -33.24 -19.06 12.97
CA THR A 720 -34.60 -18.97 12.43
C THR A 720 -35.26 -20.35 12.35
N MET A 721 -34.53 -21.34 11.84
CA MET A 721 -35.06 -22.70 11.67
C MET A 721 -35.32 -23.38 13.02
N ILE A 722 -34.41 -23.27 13.99
CA ILE A 722 -34.64 -23.80 15.35
C ILE A 722 -35.87 -23.15 15.97
N ALA A 723 -36.02 -21.82 15.83
CA ALA A 723 -37.14 -21.10 16.40
C ALA A 723 -38.49 -21.53 15.76
N LEU A 724 -38.52 -21.72 14.43
CA LEU A 724 -39.69 -22.24 13.71
C LEU A 724 -40.01 -23.70 14.09
N MET A 725 -38.99 -24.54 14.25
CA MET A 725 -39.18 -25.93 14.67
C MET A 725 -39.71 -26.01 16.11
N LEU A 726 -39.21 -25.18 17.03
CA LEU A 726 -39.78 -25.08 18.38
C LEU A 726 -41.24 -24.59 18.36
N PHE A 727 -41.56 -23.63 17.49
CA PHE A 727 -42.93 -23.15 17.31
C PHE A 727 -43.86 -24.28 16.85
N LEU A 728 -43.46 -25.00 15.79
CA LEU A 728 -44.22 -26.14 15.24
C LEU A 728 -44.35 -27.28 16.25
N ALA A 729 -43.30 -27.58 17.01
CA ALA A 729 -43.34 -28.56 18.09
C ALA A 729 -44.38 -28.16 19.15
N GLY A 730 -44.41 -26.89 19.58
CA GLY A 730 -45.44 -26.37 20.47
C GLY A 730 -46.86 -26.51 19.91
N VAL A 731 -47.05 -26.21 18.62
CA VAL A 731 -48.33 -26.37 17.91
C VAL A 731 -48.77 -27.83 17.87
N PHE A 732 -47.87 -28.78 17.62
CA PHE A 732 -48.19 -30.21 17.60
C PHE A 732 -48.36 -30.81 19.01
N LEU A 733 -47.77 -30.22 20.05
CA LEU A 733 -47.98 -30.65 21.43
C LEU A 733 -49.41 -30.34 21.92
N PHE A 734 -50.10 -29.32 21.39
CA PHE A 734 -51.52 -29.08 21.72
C PHE A 734 -52.42 -30.29 21.47
N PRO A 735 -52.53 -30.82 20.23
CA PRO A 735 -53.36 -31.99 19.95
C PRO A 735 -52.83 -33.25 20.64
N VAL A 736 -51.51 -33.42 20.83
CA VAL A 736 -50.93 -34.53 21.60
C VAL A 736 -51.47 -34.53 23.04
N ASN A 737 -51.38 -33.40 23.74
CA ASN A 737 -51.85 -33.27 25.12
C ASN A 737 -53.36 -33.49 25.23
N ILE A 738 -54.16 -32.92 24.33
CA ILE A 738 -55.62 -33.12 24.27
C ILE A 738 -55.95 -34.60 24.03
N CYS A 739 -55.25 -35.26 23.09
CA CYS A 739 -55.46 -36.67 22.80
C CYS A 739 -55.09 -37.57 23.97
N LEU A 740 -53.99 -37.30 24.69
CA LEU A 740 -53.61 -38.03 25.90
C LEU A 740 -54.66 -37.89 27.01
N ILE A 741 -55.20 -36.69 27.21
CA ILE A 741 -56.30 -36.46 28.16
C ILE A 741 -57.52 -37.31 27.80
N ILE A 742 -57.93 -37.31 26.54
CA ILE A 742 -59.10 -38.06 26.06
C ILE A 742 -58.83 -39.58 26.14
N ALA A 743 -57.64 -40.03 25.72
CA ALA A 743 -57.24 -41.43 25.72
C ALA A 743 -57.18 -42.00 27.14
N CYS A 744 -56.64 -41.25 28.11
CA CYS A 744 -56.59 -41.66 29.52
C CYS A 744 -57.97 -42.05 30.06
N LYS A 745 -59.01 -41.31 29.67
CA LYS A 745 -60.39 -41.63 30.06
C LYS A 745 -60.97 -42.81 29.27
N ARG A 746 -60.79 -42.82 27.95
CA ARG A 746 -61.44 -43.81 27.07
C ARG A 746 -60.83 -45.20 27.19
N LEU A 747 -59.53 -45.31 27.47
CA LEU A 747 -58.83 -46.58 27.64
C LEU A 747 -59.12 -47.25 29.00
N LYS A 748 -59.41 -46.46 30.05
CA LYS A 748 -59.81 -47.00 31.37
C LYS A 748 -61.23 -47.58 31.42
N ALA A 749 -62.10 -47.27 30.45
CA ALA A 749 -63.46 -47.78 30.42
C ALA A 749 -63.52 -49.29 30.10
N ARG A 750 -64.21 -50.07 30.96
CA ARG A 750 -64.57 -51.47 30.65
C ARG A 750 -65.42 -51.51 29.38
N GLY A 751 -65.22 -52.53 28.53
CA GLY A 751 -65.86 -52.61 27.21
C GLY A 751 -67.38 -52.68 27.34
N SER A 752 -68.10 -52.03 26.41
CA SER A 752 -69.57 -52.00 26.33
C SER A 752 -70.17 -53.34 25.86
N GLY A 753 -69.57 -54.47 26.25
CA GLY A 753 -69.97 -55.81 25.84
C GLY A 753 -69.95 -56.85 26.96
N GLY A 754 -69.64 -56.45 28.20
CA GLY A 754 -69.90 -57.30 29.36
C GLY A 754 -71.30 -57.02 29.85
N HIS A 755 -72.25 -57.92 29.59
CA HIS A 755 -73.50 -57.96 30.33
C HIS A 755 -73.19 -57.82 31.82
N VAL A 756 -73.91 -56.91 32.47
CA VAL A 756 -74.02 -56.86 33.93
C VAL A 756 -74.67 -58.17 34.35
N MET A 757 -73.86 -59.15 34.71
CA MET A 757 -74.22 -60.22 35.62
C MET A 757 -73.04 -60.42 36.56
N ASP A 758 -73.39 -60.51 37.84
CA ASP A 758 -72.59 -60.96 38.99
C ASP A 758 -71.64 -59.94 39.64
N ASN A 759 -72.17 -59.30 40.70
CA ASN A 759 -71.55 -59.35 42.02
C ASN A 759 -72.62 -59.06 43.10
N GLU A 760 -73.62 -59.94 43.19
CA GLU A 760 -74.05 -60.42 44.50
C GLU A 760 -73.10 -61.55 44.88
N MET A 761 -72.04 -61.27 45.63
CA MET A 761 -71.50 -62.24 46.57
C MET A 761 -70.95 -61.49 47.79
N LYS A 762 -71.85 -61.37 48.78
CA LYS A 762 -71.49 -61.35 50.19
C LYS A 762 -70.59 -62.54 50.49
N PHE A 763 -69.49 -62.35 51.22
CA PHE A 763 -69.07 -63.28 52.26
C PHE A 763 -68.37 -62.51 53.38
N LYS A 764 -69.05 -62.52 54.55
CA LYS A 764 -68.69 -62.17 55.93
C LYS A 764 -67.75 -60.99 56.20
#